data_AF-A0A7G9NUV3-F1
#
_entry.id   AF-A0A7G9NUV3-F1
#
_cell.length_a   1.000
_cell.length_b   1.000
_cell.length_c   1.000
_cell.angle_alpha   90.00
_cell.angle_beta   90.00
_cell.angle_gamma   90.00
#
_symmetry.space_group_name_H-M   'P 1'
#
loop_
_entity.id
_entity.type
_entity.pdbx_description
1 polymer ?
#
loop_
_entity_poly.entity_id
_entity_poly.type
_entity_poly.pdbx_seq_one_letter_code
_entity_poly.pdbx_strand_id
1 'polypeptide(L)'
;MNDLFETRVEKFNILKNEGSHFPYSSERTHTVQAFLEDHDALVVSEQQVSLIGRVRFRNKMGKLMFLRADDETGRIQWMVSRQRVGDECFKSMQSNIDLGDLCRVSGRAFTTKRGEKSIDVDELQVLAKCVRPLPEKFHGLRDKELRYRQRELDLIMNRDSFEVFRQRSRIVAFIRQWLNGRGFTEVEVPALQMVYGGADADPFVTHVNAIDCNAFLSISPELFLKRLIVAGFPKVYSLSKNFRNEGIDATHNPEFTLMESYEAYSDYNDVMQMTEQLLEAICLELHGTTEIEYGEHTLSFKAPFRRVTFYDLLEETTGLKPDAPLKDIFAALKEHSGGQPIDVTGDRIGLLDKLLETAATDRIIQPTFLIDYPRETSPLCRPKRGNLDLIERFELFIAGMELANAYSELNDPVMQRKLLETQAAERENAGENPIVDEEFIRAVEYGMPPTGGLGLGIDRVIMLMTNQSSIRDVILYPFMRPQHGRATVESPSPMVTKKVNATPDRPDTRRLYLEDMYERTFTSRIVSLKRNLVVLEATAFYPHSGGQAGDTGVIAGIRVIDTVPDPSNKSIIVHVLEDEAPFEVGQEVECAIEWDSRYRTMRLHSASHIVEYELLRIVDLQRITTLVNGIADISRYRPDEIDESQAVDLQKTLNTRVNDFISKLQEISLTTDDNGYRTWKCGPIVEGCGGTHVLNTREIGSVDICVSLTGDELVVETKLNQP
;
A
#
# COMPACT_ATOMS: atom_id res chain seq x y z
N MET A 1 -28.83 12.86 4.69
CA MET A 1 -27.49 13.06 5.32
C MET A 1 -26.92 14.44 5.02
N ASN A 2 -27.11 14.99 3.80
CA ASN A 2 -26.73 16.38 3.45
C ASN A 2 -27.35 17.44 4.35
N ASP A 3 -28.66 17.37 4.60
CA ASP A 3 -29.40 18.36 5.41
C ASP A 3 -28.83 18.55 6.84
N LEU A 4 -28.43 17.44 7.50
CA LEU A 4 -27.83 17.51 8.84
C LEU A 4 -26.38 18.01 8.84
N PHE A 5 -25.63 17.72 7.76
CA PHE A 5 -24.29 18.25 7.58
C PHE A 5 -24.35 19.77 7.38
N GLU A 6 -25.20 20.26 6.49
CA GLU A 6 -25.43 21.68 6.24
C GLU A 6 -25.86 22.41 7.52
N THR A 7 -26.83 21.87 8.24
CA THR A 7 -27.26 22.41 9.55
C THR A 7 -26.08 22.52 10.54
N ARG A 8 -25.18 21.54 10.59
CA ARG A 8 -24.02 21.57 11.50
C ARG A 8 -22.94 22.55 11.04
N VAL A 9 -22.82 22.81 9.74
CA VAL A 9 -21.96 23.86 9.18
C VAL A 9 -22.51 25.25 9.53
N GLU A 10 -23.82 25.45 9.49
CA GLU A 10 -24.44 26.69 9.96
C GLU A 10 -24.14 26.94 11.44
N LYS A 11 -24.31 25.93 12.29
CA LYS A 11 -23.94 26.00 13.72
C LYS A 11 -22.46 26.29 13.92
N PHE A 12 -21.58 25.70 13.12
CA PHE A 12 -20.15 26.01 13.14
C PHE A 12 -19.90 27.51 12.88
N ASN A 13 -20.54 28.08 11.86
CA ASN A 13 -20.41 29.49 11.51
C ASN A 13 -20.95 30.40 12.63
N ILE A 14 -22.05 30.03 13.29
CA ILE A 14 -22.57 30.75 14.47
C ILE A 14 -21.52 30.77 15.58
N LEU A 15 -21.01 29.61 16.00
CA LEU A 15 -20.00 29.50 17.05
C LEU A 15 -18.69 30.24 16.69
N LYS A 16 -18.31 30.22 15.41
CA LYS A 16 -17.12 30.92 14.93
C LYS A 16 -17.26 32.44 15.09
N ASN A 17 -18.46 32.97 14.83
CA ASN A 17 -18.75 34.40 14.96
C ASN A 17 -18.88 34.86 16.43
N GLU A 18 -19.17 33.97 17.37
CA GLU A 18 -19.16 34.27 18.81
C GLU A 18 -17.74 34.51 19.36
N GLY A 19 -16.68 34.09 18.65
CA GLY A 19 -15.27 34.43 18.90
C GLY A 19 -14.61 33.71 20.09
N SER A 20 -15.37 33.10 20.99
CA SER A 20 -14.86 32.33 22.13
C SER A 20 -14.59 30.85 21.82
N HIS A 21 -14.95 30.37 20.63
CA HIS A 21 -14.82 28.97 20.21
C HIS A 21 -13.69 28.75 19.20
N PHE A 22 -13.26 27.49 19.05
CA PHE A 22 -12.14 27.09 18.19
C PHE A 22 -10.81 27.78 18.53
N PRO A 23 -10.38 27.78 19.82
CA PRO A 23 -9.13 28.41 20.22
C PRO A 23 -7.93 27.67 19.63
N TYR A 24 -6.82 28.39 19.46
CA TYR A 24 -5.54 27.77 19.05
C TYR A 24 -4.99 26.78 20.08
N SER A 25 -5.29 26.97 21.37
CA SER A 25 -4.88 26.08 22.45
C SER A 25 -5.95 26.00 23.54
N SER A 26 -5.91 24.94 24.33
CA SER A 26 -6.82 24.74 25.45
C SER A 26 -6.17 23.88 26.53
N GLU A 27 -6.35 24.24 27.80
CA GLU A 27 -5.74 23.54 28.92
C GLU A 27 -6.79 22.72 29.69
N ARG A 28 -6.40 21.48 30.03
CA ARG A 28 -7.11 20.63 30.99
C ARG A 28 -6.27 20.48 32.25
N THR A 29 -6.94 20.43 33.39
CA THR A 29 -6.30 20.18 34.69
C THR A 29 -6.14 18.69 34.99
N HIS A 30 -7.07 17.87 34.48
CA HIS A 30 -7.11 16.43 34.73
C HIS A 30 -7.53 15.72 33.44
N THR A 31 -7.10 14.47 33.28
CA THR A 31 -7.80 13.50 32.42
C THR A 31 -9.11 13.08 33.10
N VAL A 32 -10.03 12.47 32.36
CA VAL A 32 -11.28 11.97 32.94
C VAL A 32 -11.01 10.92 34.02
N GLN A 33 -10.08 9.99 33.80
CA GLN A 33 -9.74 8.97 34.78
C GLN A 33 -9.16 9.58 36.06
N ALA A 34 -8.21 10.51 35.94
CA ALA A 34 -7.63 11.19 37.10
C ALA A 34 -8.71 11.97 37.88
N PHE A 35 -9.62 12.66 37.17
CA PHE A 35 -10.76 13.33 37.81
C PHE A 35 -11.67 12.37 38.58
N LEU A 36 -11.89 11.16 38.06
CA LEU A 36 -12.73 10.15 38.71
C LEU A 36 -12.08 9.56 39.97
N GLU A 37 -10.76 9.37 39.93
CA GLU A 37 -9.92 8.93 41.06
C GLU A 37 -9.90 9.99 42.17
N ASP A 38 -9.66 11.25 41.81
CA ASP A 38 -9.59 12.37 42.77
C ASP A 38 -10.96 12.97 43.15
N HIS A 39 -12.05 12.42 42.62
CA HIS A 39 -13.39 13.03 42.68
C HIS A 39 -13.82 13.42 44.08
N ASP A 40 -13.70 12.52 45.06
CA ASP A 40 -14.18 12.78 46.43
C ASP A 40 -13.37 13.91 47.10
N ALA A 41 -12.07 14.01 46.81
CA ALA A 41 -11.23 15.09 47.29
C ALA A 41 -11.58 16.43 46.61
N LEU A 42 -11.87 16.41 45.31
CA LEU A 42 -12.28 17.57 44.52
C LEU A 42 -13.65 18.12 44.94
N VAL A 43 -14.57 17.25 45.39
CA VAL A 43 -15.87 17.66 45.95
C VAL A 43 -15.67 18.42 47.25
N VAL A 44 -14.77 17.95 48.13
CA VAL A 44 -14.50 18.58 49.43
C VAL A 44 -13.74 19.90 49.26
N SER A 45 -12.78 19.96 48.35
CA SER A 45 -11.97 21.16 48.13
C SER A 45 -12.70 22.26 47.35
N GLU A 46 -13.80 21.92 46.67
CA GLU A 46 -14.53 22.78 45.73
C GLU A 46 -13.63 23.41 44.65
N GLN A 47 -12.51 22.76 44.36
CA GLN A 47 -11.52 23.24 43.40
C GLN A 47 -12.14 23.30 41.99
N GLN A 48 -11.84 24.38 41.27
CA GLN A 48 -12.19 24.48 39.86
C GLN A 48 -11.29 23.56 39.04
N VAL A 49 -11.91 22.72 38.22
CA VAL A 49 -11.24 21.79 37.32
C VAL A 49 -11.65 22.07 35.88
N SER A 50 -10.73 21.81 34.97
CA SER A 50 -10.94 21.82 33.52
C SER A 50 -10.76 20.42 32.95
N LEU A 51 -11.73 19.97 32.16
CA LEU A 51 -11.72 18.70 31.43
C LEU A 51 -11.94 18.95 29.94
N ILE A 52 -11.36 18.10 29.10
CA ILE A 52 -11.59 18.10 27.65
C ILE A 52 -12.15 16.74 27.27
N GLY A 53 -13.16 16.72 26.40
CA GLY A 53 -13.75 15.48 25.95
C GLY A 53 -14.68 15.64 24.76
N ARG A 54 -14.93 14.53 24.07
CA ARG A 54 -15.84 14.45 22.94
C ARG A 54 -17.25 14.13 23.42
N VAL A 55 -18.24 14.93 23.04
CA VAL A 55 -19.64 14.75 23.45
C VAL A 55 -20.22 13.50 22.80
N ARG A 56 -20.54 12.48 23.62
CA ARG A 56 -21.12 11.19 23.21
C ARG A 56 -22.63 11.15 23.37
N PHE A 57 -23.13 11.88 24.36
CA PHE A 57 -24.55 11.92 24.68
C PHE A 57 -24.95 13.33 25.12
N ARG A 58 -26.19 13.68 24.82
CA ARG A 58 -26.79 14.96 25.19
C ARG A 58 -28.26 14.73 25.53
N ASN A 59 -28.68 15.23 26.69
CA ASN A 59 -30.07 15.22 27.14
C ASN A 59 -30.44 16.58 27.72
N LYS A 60 -31.64 17.07 27.41
CA LYS A 60 -32.18 18.35 27.88
C LYS A 60 -33.34 18.12 28.84
N MET A 61 -33.30 18.81 29.98
CA MET A 61 -34.36 18.76 30.99
C MET A 61 -34.66 20.17 31.49
N GLY A 62 -35.49 20.91 30.76
CA GLY A 62 -35.89 22.28 31.11
C GLY A 62 -34.68 23.23 31.23
N LYS A 63 -34.34 23.61 32.47
CA LYS A 63 -33.24 24.52 32.82
C LYS A 63 -31.87 23.81 32.98
N LEU A 64 -31.82 22.50 32.75
CA LEU A 64 -30.61 21.68 32.82
C LEU A 64 -30.33 21.02 31.47
N MET A 65 -29.05 20.84 31.17
CA MET A 65 -28.57 20.03 30.06
C MET A 65 -27.47 19.12 30.58
N PHE A 66 -27.58 17.83 30.30
CA PHE A 66 -26.58 16.83 30.65
C PHE A 66 -25.86 16.38 29.37
N LEU A 67 -24.54 16.48 29.39
CA LEU A 67 -23.67 15.95 28.35
C LEU A 67 -22.90 14.77 28.96
N ARG A 68 -22.71 13.69 28.20
CA ARG A 68 -21.66 12.71 28.53
C ARG A 68 -20.57 12.85 27.51
N ALA A 69 -19.34 12.99 27.99
CA ALA A 69 -18.17 13.15 27.16
C ALA A 69 -17.11 12.11 27.52
N ASP A 70 -16.26 11.79 26.56
CA ASP A 70 -15.13 10.89 26.76
C ASP A 70 -13.81 11.52 26.31
N ASP A 71 -12.73 11.10 26.96
CA ASP A 71 -11.36 11.36 26.54
C ASP A 71 -10.61 10.03 26.34
N GLU A 72 -9.30 10.08 26.15
CA GLU A 72 -8.46 8.91 25.98
C GLU A 72 -8.33 8.04 27.24
N THR A 73 -8.93 8.41 28.37
CA THR A 73 -8.83 7.70 29.65
C THR A 73 -10.17 7.21 30.19
N GLY A 74 -11.29 7.88 29.89
CA GLY A 74 -12.59 7.46 30.43
C GLY A 74 -13.78 8.27 29.93
N ARG A 75 -14.92 8.08 30.62
CA ARG A 75 -16.17 8.79 30.35
C ARG A 75 -16.65 9.55 31.59
N ILE A 76 -17.22 10.73 31.39
CA ILE A 76 -17.72 11.59 32.46
C ILE A 76 -19.01 12.30 32.05
N GLN A 77 -19.83 12.62 33.05
CA GLN A 77 -21.00 13.46 32.87
C GLN A 77 -20.70 14.92 33.22
N TRP A 78 -21.12 15.82 32.32
CA TRP A 78 -21.11 17.26 32.49
C TRP A 78 -22.54 17.77 32.65
N MET A 79 -22.80 18.47 33.75
CA MET A 79 -24.08 19.12 34.00
C MET A 79 -23.95 20.61 33.72
N VAL A 80 -24.73 21.10 32.75
CA VAL A 80 -24.83 22.53 32.43
C VAL A 80 -26.16 23.04 32.96
N SER A 81 -26.13 24.07 33.82
CA SER A 81 -27.34 24.67 34.38
C SER A 81 -27.50 26.12 33.95
N ARG A 82 -28.73 26.51 33.57
CA ARG A 82 -29.04 27.89 33.15
C ARG A 82 -28.71 28.93 34.22
N GLN A 83 -28.83 28.54 35.49
CA GLN A 83 -28.52 29.42 36.62
C GLN A 83 -27.02 29.75 36.68
N ARG A 84 -26.16 28.79 36.33
CA ARG A 84 -24.71 28.93 36.44
C ARG A 84 -24.10 29.61 35.22
N VAL A 85 -24.49 29.19 34.01
CA VAL A 85 -23.90 29.73 32.76
C VAL A 85 -24.63 30.96 32.21
N GLY A 86 -25.82 31.30 32.71
CA GLY A 86 -26.64 32.41 32.22
C GLY A 86 -27.57 32.03 31.05
N ASP A 87 -28.62 32.83 30.80
CA ASP A 87 -29.71 32.47 29.86
C ASP A 87 -29.26 32.46 28.39
N GLU A 88 -28.48 33.46 27.95
CA GLU A 88 -27.99 33.56 26.56
C GLU A 88 -26.99 32.44 26.23
N CYS A 89 -25.99 32.26 27.09
CA CYS A 89 -24.98 31.22 26.96
C CYS A 89 -25.63 29.82 26.97
N PHE A 90 -26.56 29.56 27.88
CA PHE A 90 -27.29 28.30 27.95
C PHE A 90 -28.11 28.03 26.66
N LYS A 91 -28.75 29.07 26.09
CA LYS A 91 -29.49 28.95 24.83
C LYS A 91 -28.55 28.65 23.66
N SER A 92 -27.41 29.34 23.55
CA SER A 92 -26.42 29.06 22.50
C SER A 92 -25.90 27.62 22.61
N MET A 93 -25.46 27.20 23.80
CA MET A 93 -25.00 25.83 24.06
C MET A 93 -26.07 24.78 23.71
N GLN A 94 -27.34 25.03 24.05
CA GLN A 94 -28.43 24.12 23.70
C GLN A 94 -28.65 24.00 22.19
N SER A 95 -28.48 25.07 21.43
CA SER A 95 -28.70 25.06 19.98
C SER A 95 -27.51 24.48 19.23
N ASN A 96 -26.29 24.78 19.68
CA ASN A 96 -25.09 24.65 18.87
C ASN A 96 -24.20 23.45 19.22
N ILE A 97 -24.28 22.91 20.45
CA ILE A 97 -23.49 21.73 20.84
C ILE A 97 -24.18 20.46 20.35
N ASP A 98 -23.50 19.69 19.52
CA ASP A 98 -23.96 18.42 18.99
C ASP A 98 -23.08 17.25 19.42
N LEU A 99 -23.55 16.06 19.09
CA LEU A 99 -22.83 14.81 19.31
C LEU A 99 -21.60 14.77 18.39
N GLY A 100 -20.48 14.36 18.97
CA GLY A 100 -19.18 14.31 18.34
C GLY A 100 -18.35 15.58 18.54
N ASP A 101 -18.93 16.68 19.01
CA ASP A 101 -18.18 17.92 19.27
C ASP A 101 -17.12 17.67 20.35
N LEU A 102 -15.92 18.20 20.14
CA LEU A 102 -14.86 18.20 21.15
C LEU A 102 -14.96 19.50 21.93
N CYS A 103 -15.13 19.41 23.24
CA CYS A 103 -15.33 20.57 24.10
C CYS A 103 -14.38 20.53 25.30
N ARG A 104 -14.04 21.72 25.79
CA ARG A 104 -13.52 21.95 27.14
C ARG A 104 -14.66 22.38 28.04
N VAL A 105 -14.67 21.87 29.26
CA VAL A 105 -15.52 22.39 30.34
C VAL A 105 -14.65 22.80 31.51
N SER A 106 -14.99 23.92 32.16
CA SER A 106 -14.49 24.25 33.49
C SER A 106 -15.64 24.25 34.48
N GLY A 107 -15.40 23.81 35.72
CA GLY A 107 -16.44 23.65 36.72
C GLY A 107 -15.95 23.00 38.00
N ARG A 108 -16.87 22.55 38.85
CA ARG A 108 -16.55 21.88 40.12
C ARG A 108 -17.06 20.45 40.15
N ALA A 109 -16.34 19.58 40.83
CA ALA A 109 -16.79 18.21 41.05
C ALA A 109 -18.04 18.18 41.92
N PHE A 110 -19.00 17.32 41.56
CA PHE A 110 -20.15 17.01 42.40
C PHE A 110 -20.66 15.60 42.11
N THR A 111 -21.52 15.08 42.99
CA THR A 111 -22.24 13.82 42.77
C THR A 111 -23.72 14.11 42.59
N THR A 112 -24.31 13.58 41.52
CA THR A 112 -25.75 13.74 41.28
C THR A 112 -26.58 12.95 42.31
N LYS A 113 -27.89 13.24 42.40
CA LYS A 113 -28.82 12.48 43.25
C LYS A 113 -28.88 10.97 42.94
N ARG A 114 -28.44 10.57 41.74
CA ARG A 114 -28.37 9.16 41.30
C ARG A 114 -27.02 8.49 41.58
N GLY A 115 -26.09 9.19 42.24
CA GLY A 115 -24.76 8.68 42.55
C GLY A 115 -23.75 8.80 41.41
N GLU A 116 -24.09 9.42 40.27
CA GLU A 116 -23.15 9.61 39.16
C GLU A 116 -22.19 10.76 39.48
N LYS A 117 -20.87 10.48 39.51
CA LYS A 117 -19.79 11.47 39.60
C LYS A 117 -19.84 12.39 38.38
N SER A 118 -19.81 13.70 38.58
CA SER A 118 -20.06 14.68 37.52
C SER A 118 -19.30 15.99 37.76
N ILE A 119 -19.20 16.82 36.72
CA ILE A 119 -18.77 18.22 36.82
C ILE A 119 -19.97 19.14 36.65
N ASP A 120 -20.13 20.10 37.55
CA ASP A 120 -21.12 21.17 37.46
C ASP A 120 -20.46 22.36 36.75
N VAL A 121 -20.85 22.56 35.50
CA VAL A 121 -20.14 23.37 34.51
C VAL A 121 -20.36 24.86 34.76
N ASP A 122 -19.27 25.59 34.93
CA ASP A 122 -19.19 27.05 34.97
C ASP A 122 -19.03 27.62 33.54
N GLU A 123 -18.19 26.97 32.72
CA GLU A 123 -17.88 27.39 31.34
C GLU A 123 -17.79 26.17 30.42
N LEU A 124 -18.32 26.29 29.20
CA LEU A 124 -18.09 25.30 28.15
C LEU A 124 -17.64 25.99 26.86
N GLN A 125 -16.54 25.50 26.31
CA GLN A 125 -15.94 25.98 25.09
C GLN A 125 -15.86 24.84 24.06
N VAL A 126 -16.45 25.03 22.87
CA VAL A 126 -16.24 24.12 21.75
C VAL A 126 -14.83 24.31 21.19
N LEU A 127 -14.05 23.23 21.17
CA LEU A 127 -12.69 23.18 20.64
C LEU A 127 -12.70 22.79 19.17
N ALA A 128 -13.51 21.79 18.82
CA ALA A 128 -13.69 21.36 17.43
C ALA A 128 -15.13 20.91 17.19
N LYS A 129 -15.75 21.44 16.13
CA LYS A 129 -17.12 21.09 15.73
C LYS A 129 -17.11 19.81 14.90
N CYS A 130 -17.91 18.84 15.30
CA CYS A 130 -18.20 17.67 14.51
C CYS A 130 -19.32 18.01 13.52
N VAL A 131 -18.95 18.41 12.31
CA VAL A 131 -19.92 18.78 11.25
C VAL A 131 -20.53 17.57 10.57
N ARG A 132 -19.81 16.44 10.51
CA ARG A 132 -20.36 15.16 10.04
C ARG A 132 -21.05 14.44 11.20
N PRO A 133 -22.31 13.99 11.05
CA PRO A 133 -22.96 13.22 12.10
C PRO A 133 -22.25 11.88 12.32
N LEU A 134 -22.03 11.52 13.58
CA LEU A 134 -21.57 10.18 13.94
C LEU A 134 -22.66 9.13 13.62
N PRO A 135 -22.29 7.90 13.23
CA PRO A 135 -23.22 6.77 13.09
C PRO A 135 -24.01 6.46 14.37
N GLU A 136 -25.05 5.63 14.25
CA GLU A 136 -25.97 5.32 15.34
C GLU A 136 -25.27 4.89 16.65
N LYS A 137 -25.76 5.42 17.77
CA LYS A 137 -25.04 5.46 19.06
C LYS A 137 -24.92 4.14 19.81
N PHE A 138 -25.83 3.19 19.60
CA PHE A 138 -26.03 2.08 20.53
C PHE A 138 -25.22 0.82 20.19
N HIS A 139 -24.78 0.68 18.94
CA HIS A 139 -24.21 -0.58 18.46
C HIS A 139 -22.76 -0.48 17.98
N GLY A 140 -22.13 0.69 18.13
CA GLY A 140 -20.81 0.97 17.59
C GLY A 140 -20.82 1.01 16.05
N LEU A 141 -19.65 1.20 15.45
CA LEU A 141 -19.51 1.05 14.00
C LEU A 141 -19.22 -0.42 13.70
N ARG A 142 -20.19 -1.14 13.11
CA ARG A 142 -20.09 -2.59 12.84
C ARG A 142 -19.52 -2.93 11.47
N ASP A 143 -19.74 -2.07 10.49
CA ASP A 143 -19.27 -2.28 9.12
C ASP A 143 -17.73 -2.29 9.10
N LYS A 144 -17.14 -3.47 8.93
CA LYS A 144 -15.68 -3.67 8.90
C LYS A 144 -15.02 -2.89 7.78
N GLU A 145 -15.64 -2.79 6.60
CA GLU A 145 -15.06 -2.05 5.48
C GLU A 145 -15.00 -0.56 5.82
N LEU A 146 -16.08 -0.01 6.39
CA LEU A 146 -16.11 1.38 6.81
C LEU A 146 -15.13 1.65 7.96
N ARG A 147 -14.97 0.71 8.91
CA ARG A 147 -13.98 0.81 10.00
C ARG A 147 -12.55 0.92 9.45
N TYR A 148 -12.20 0.11 8.47
CA TYR A 148 -10.86 0.11 7.87
C TYR A 148 -10.59 1.35 7.02
N ARG A 149 -11.61 1.87 6.33
CA ARG A 149 -11.49 3.06 5.47
C ARG A 149 -11.56 4.39 6.22
N GLN A 150 -12.30 4.44 7.32
CA GLN A 150 -12.46 5.62 8.18
C GLN A 150 -12.01 5.24 9.59
N ARG A 151 -10.70 4.97 9.74
CA ARG A 151 -10.14 4.50 11.01
C ARG A 151 -10.42 5.48 12.14
N GLU A 152 -10.34 6.78 11.86
CA GLU A 152 -10.70 7.83 12.81
C GLU A 152 -12.13 7.66 13.35
N LEU A 153 -13.08 7.25 12.50
CA LEU A 153 -14.45 7.00 12.92
C LEU A 153 -14.58 5.72 13.73
N ASP A 154 -13.87 4.65 13.34
CA ASP A 154 -13.78 3.41 14.12
C ASP A 154 -13.23 3.68 15.52
N LEU A 155 -12.11 4.38 15.65
CA LEU A 155 -11.51 4.71 16.95
C LEU A 155 -12.40 5.63 17.81
N ILE A 156 -13.17 6.53 17.18
CA ILE A 156 -14.16 7.35 17.88
C ILE A 156 -15.35 6.49 18.36
N MET A 157 -15.75 5.45 17.64
CA MET A 157 -16.98 4.69 17.92
C MET A 157 -16.73 3.42 18.74
N ASN A 158 -15.56 2.81 18.61
CA ASN A 158 -15.21 1.51 19.15
C ASN A 158 -13.95 1.64 20.02
N ARG A 159 -14.16 1.62 21.35
CA ARG A 159 -13.07 1.78 22.31
C ARG A 159 -12.09 0.60 22.29
N ASP A 160 -12.59 -0.59 22.00
CA ASP A 160 -11.77 -1.81 21.91
C ASP A 160 -10.76 -1.70 20.77
N SER A 161 -11.16 -1.18 19.59
CA SER A 161 -10.22 -0.87 18.50
C SER A 161 -9.11 0.06 18.96
N PHE A 162 -9.43 1.11 19.71
CA PHE A 162 -8.43 2.05 20.24
C PHE A 162 -7.43 1.37 21.17
N GLU A 163 -7.90 0.47 22.03
CA GLU A 163 -7.03 -0.26 22.95
C GLU A 163 -6.11 -1.25 22.22
N VAL A 164 -6.57 -1.91 21.16
CA VAL A 164 -5.72 -2.77 20.29
C VAL A 164 -4.50 -2.01 19.78
N PHE A 165 -4.68 -0.77 19.27
CA PHE A 165 -3.56 0.02 18.77
C PHE A 165 -2.65 0.56 19.88
N ARG A 166 -3.20 0.84 21.07
CA ARG A 166 -2.39 1.18 22.24
C ARG A 166 -1.53 -0.01 22.68
N GLN A 167 -2.11 -1.21 22.71
CA GLN A 167 -1.41 -2.45 23.00
C GLN A 167 -0.34 -2.74 21.94
N ARG A 168 -0.62 -2.54 20.65
CA ARG A 168 0.39 -2.62 19.58
C ARG A 168 1.61 -1.76 19.90
N SER A 169 1.40 -0.49 20.24
CA SER A 169 2.49 0.43 20.59
C SER A 169 3.30 -0.07 21.79
N ARG A 170 2.60 -0.54 22.85
CA ARG A 170 3.23 -1.11 24.04
C ARG A 170 4.08 -2.34 23.72
N ILE A 171 3.56 -3.26 22.90
CA ILE A 171 4.25 -4.50 22.49
C ILE A 171 5.53 -4.16 21.72
N VAL A 172 5.42 -3.28 20.72
CA VAL A 172 6.58 -2.87 19.91
C VAL A 172 7.65 -2.21 20.78
N ALA A 173 7.26 -1.33 21.71
CA ALA A 173 8.20 -0.72 22.66
C ALA A 173 8.85 -1.77 23.58
N PHE A 174 8.07 -2.73 24.07
CA PHE A 174 8.56 -3.82 24.91
C PHE A 174 9.56 -4.72 24.18
N ILE A 175 9.28 -5.12 22.94
CA ILE A 175 10.20 -5.93 22.13
C ILE A 175 11.56 -5.25 22.00
N ARG A 176 11.58 -3.95 21.69
CA ARG A 176 12.82 -3.16 21.65
C ARG A 176 13.56 -3.18 22.98
N GLN A 177 12.86 -2.89 24.08
CA GLN A 177 13.45 -2.90 25.41
C GLN A 177 14.04 -4.28 25.77
N TRP A 178 13.33 -5.35 25.43
CA TRP A 178 13.71 -6.72 25.73
C TRP A 178 14.95 -7.17 24.95
N LEU A 179 15.05 -6.81 23.66
CA LEU A 179 16.20 -7.10 22.80
C LEU A 179 17.42 -6.26 23.21
N ASN A 180 17.23 -4.96 23.45
CA ASN A 180 18.28 -4.06 23.93
C ASN A 180 18.85 -4.53 25.27
N GLY A 181 17.98 -4.99 26.19
CA GLY A 181 18.39 -5.57 27.47
C GLY A 181 19.23 -6.85 27.34
N ARG A 182 19.21 -7.52 26.17
CA ARG A 182 20.02 -8.70 25.84
C ARG A 182 21.24 -8.40 24.97
N GLY A 183 21.55 -7.11 24.78
CA GLY A 183 22.73 -6.66 24.05
C GLY A 183 22.57 -6.66 22.53
N PHE A 184 21.35 -6.82 22.01
CA PHE A 184 21.09 -6.56 20.59
C PHE A 184 21.16 -5.06 20.31
N THR A 185 21.69 -4.72 19.14
CA THR A 185 21.73 -3.35 18.63
C THR A 185 20.64 -3.17 17.58
N GLU A 186 19.70 -2.24 17.80
CA GLU A 186 18.72 -1.85 16.78
C GLU A 186 19.44 -1.11 15.64
N VAL A 187 19.17 -1.51 14.41
CA VAL A 187 19.72 -0.88 13.21
C VAL A 187 18.64 -0.66 12.16
N GLU A 188 18.82 0.39 11.37
CA GLU A 188 18.02 0.68 10.18
C GLU A 188 18.82 0.30 8.94
N VAL A 189 18.19 -0.43 8.02
CA VAL A 189 18.77 -0.83 6.74
C VAL A 189 17.90 -0.31 5.60
N PRO A 190 18.41 -0.23 4.35
CA PRO A 190 17.66 0.38 3.25
C PRO A 190 16.32 -0.31 3.00
N ALA A 191 15.23 0.46 3.10
CA ALA A 191 13.90 0.05 2.65
C ALA A 191 13.75 0.13 1.12
N LEU A 192 14.59 0.94 0.46
CA LEU A 192 14.73 1.05 -0.98
C LEU A 192 16.06 0.42 -1.39
N GLN A 193 16.01 -0.65 -2.16
CA GLN A 193 17.14 -1.52 -2.47
C GLN A 193 17.39 -1.59 -3.98
N MET A 194 18.65 -1.61 -4.40
CA MET A 194 19.02 -1.80 -5.82
C MET A 194 18.93 -3.27 -6.25
N VAL A 195 19.19 -4.16 -5.30
CA VAL A 195 19.03 -5.61 -5.42
C VAL A 195 18.22 -6.03 -4.21
N TYR A 196 17.10 -6.73 -4.44
CA TYR A 196 16.26 -7.26 -3.38
C TYR A 196 16.60 -8.73 -3.12
N GLY A 197 16.39 -9.19 -1.88
CA GLY A 197 16.65 -10.57 -1.49
C GLY A 197 16.37 -10.78 0.00
N GLY A 198 16.77 -11.94 0.53
CA GLY A 198 16.52 -12.31 1.93
C GLY A 198 15.16 -12.96 2.19
N ALA A 199 14.30 -13.05 1.17
CA ALA A 199 13.07 -13.82 1.21
C ALA A 199 12.70 -14.25 -0.22
N ASP A 200 11.82 -15.25 -0.33
CA ASP A 200 11.19 -15.59 -1.60
C ASP A 200 9.81 -14.91 -1.69
N ALA A 201 9.80 -13.74 -2.33
CA ALA A 201 8.62 -12.89 -2.45
C ALA A 201 8.75 -11.95 -3.65
N ASP A 202 7.61 -11.59 -4.25
CA ASP A 202 7.56 -10.59 -5.31
C ASP A 202 7.77 -9.18 -4.73
N PRO A 203 8.74 -8.39 -5.22
CA PRO A 203 8.97 -7.04 -4.73
C PRO A 203 8.01 -6.03 -5.39
N PHE A 204 7.85 -4.88 -4.74
CA PHE A 204 7.41 -3.67 -5.44
C PHE A 204 8.59 -3.03 -6.17
N VAL A 205 8.38 -2.66 -7.43
CA VAL A 205 9.38 -1.98 -8.26
C VAL A 205 9.06 -0.49 -8.33
N THR A 206 10.08 0.35 -8.21
CA THR A 206 10.01 1.80 -8.38
C THR A 206 11.23 2.31 -9.15
N HIS A 207 11.31 3.62 -9.38
CA HIS A 207 12.35 4.25 -10.19
C HIS A 207 12.97 5.45 -9.49
N VAL A 208 14.30 5.53 -9.48
CA VAL A 208 15.06 6.65 -8.92
C VAL A 208 15.45 7.60 -10.06
N ASN A 209 14.65 8.66 -10.26
CA ASN A 209 14.81 9.59 -11.39
C ASN A 209 16.19 10.25 -11.49
N ALA A 210 16.82 10.58 -10.35
CA ALA A 210 18.09 11.31 -10.34
C ALA A 210 19.27 10.54 -10.93
N ILE A 211 19.21 9.20 -10.91
CA ILE A 211 20.27 8.30 -11.39
C ILE A 211 19.73 7.28 -12.41
N ASP A 212 18.49 7.48 -12.88
CA ASP A 212 17.82 6.69 -13.93
C ASP A 212 17.95 5.18 -13.73
N CYS A 213 17.54 4.69 -12.55
CA CYS A 213 17.65 3.28 -12.23
C CYS A 213 16.41 2.73 -11.53
N ASN A 214 16.12 1.46 -11.77
CA ASN A 214 15.11 0.73 -11.01
C ASN A 214 15.61 0.50 -9.58
N ALA A 215 14.66 0.58 -8.64
CA ALA A 215 14.86 0.20 -7.26
C ALA A 215 13.65 -0.62 -6.78
N PHE A 216 13.84 -1.33 -5.69
CA PHE A 216 12.89 -2.28 -5.15
C PHE A 216 12.59 -1.94 -3.69
N LEU A 217 11.34 -2.08 -3.27
CA LEU A 217 11.03 -2.01 -1.86
C LEU A 217 11.46 -3.30 -1.17
N SER A 218 12.03 -3.19 0.03
CA SER A 218 12.58 -4.29 0.82
C SER A 218 11.53 -5.38 1.07
N ILE A 219 11.83 -6.60 0.63
CA ILE A 219 11.07 -7.81 0.99
C ILE A 219 11.55 -8.42 2.32
N SER A 220 12.82 -8.16 2.67
CA SER A 220 13.48 -8.54 3.92
C SER A 220 14.75 -7.69 4.16
N PRO A 221 15.09 -7.36 5.41
CA PRO A 221 16.38 -6.76 5.80
C PRO A 221 17.56 -7.75 5.91
N GLU A 222 17.34 -9.06 5.76
CA GLU A 222 18.29 -10.15 6.07
C GLU A 222 19.72 -9.91 5.56
N LEU A 223 19.86 -9.62 4.26
CA LEU A 223 21.18 -9.54 3.62
C LEU A 223 22.03 -8.43 4.24
N PHE A 224 21.42 -7.31 4.61
CA PHE A 224 22.12 -6.19 5.26
C PHE A 224 22.47 -6.49 6.71
N LEU A 225 21.59 -7.19 7.44
CA LEU A 225 21.86 -7.57 8.82
C LEU A 225 23.02 -8.57 8.90
N LYS A 226 23.09 -9.54 7.99
CA LYS A 226 24.24 -10.44 7.84
C LYS A 226 25.54 -9.70 7.52
N ARG A 227 25.51 -8.66 6.68
CA ARG A 227 26.68 -7.80 6.42
C ARG A 227 27.17 -7.11 7.69
N LEU A 228 26.30 -6.74 8.61
CA LEU A 228 26.69 -6.17 9.91
C LEU A 228 27.31 -7.23 10.84
N ILE A 229 26.81 -8.46 10.80
CA ILE A 229 27.44 -9.58 11.51
C ILE A 229 28.87 -9.82 10.99
N VAL A 230 29.08 -9.83 9.67
CA VAL A 230 30.42 -9.88 9.05
C VAL A 230 31.30 -8.71 9.53
N ALA A 231 30.72 -7.51 9.64
CA ALA A 231 31.44 -6.32 10.12
C ALA A 231 31.83 -6.38 11.60
N GLY A 232 31.39 -7.41 12.34
CA GLY A 232 31.76 -7.66 13.73
C GLY A 232 30.72 -7.21 14.76
N PHE A 233 29.50 -6.85 14.36
CA PHE A 233 28.41 -6.69 15.30
C PHE A 233 27.97 -8.08 15.80
N PRO A 234 27.99 -8.37 17.11
CA PRO A 234 27.67 -9.71 17.60
C PRO A 234 26.16 -9.99 17.62
N LYS A 235 25.33 -8.95 17.78
CA LYS A 235 23.87 -9.05 17.89
C LYS A 235 23.22 -7.81 17.28
N VAL A 236 22.46 -7.99 16.21
CA VAL A 236 21.73 -6.90 15.53
C VAL A 236 20.28 -7.27 15.34
N TYR A 237 19.39 -6.28 15.32
CA TYR A 237 18.02 -6.47 14.87
C TYR A 237 17.50 -5.24 14.14
N SER A 238 16.52 -5.44 13.27
CA SER A 238 15.76 -4.37 12.65
C SER A 238 14.27 -4.62 12.84
N LEU A 239 13.53 -3.58 13.20
CA LEU A 239 12.07 -3.57 13.23
C LEU A 239 11.61 -2.61 12.13
N SER A 240 11.31 -3.17 10.95
CA SER A 240 11.12 -2.40 9.73
C SER A 240 9.86 -2.79 8.97
N LYS A 241 9.45 -1.90 8.07
CA LYS A 241 8.43 -2.19 7.08
C LYS A 241 9.03 -3.01 5.95
N ASN A 242 8.36 -4.11 5.59
CA ASN A 242 8.65 -4.90 4.42
C ASN A 242 7.43 -4.93 3.50
N PHE A 243 7.71 -5.10 2.22
CA PHE A 243 6.75 -4.88 1.15
C PHE A 243 6.75 -6.09 0.23
N ARG A 244 5.63 -6.79 0.14
CA ARG A 244 5.48 -7.96 -0.74
C ARG A 244 4.28 -7.76 -1.65
N ASN A 245 4.51 -7.89 -2.95
CA ASN A 245 3.52 -7.65 -3.99
C ASN A 245 2.68 -8.92 -4.23
N GLU A 246 2.00 -9.37 -3.19
CA GLU A 246 1.29 -10.64 -3.12
C GLU A 246 -0.22 -10.45 -2.88
N GLY A 247 -0.94 -11.56 -2.71
CA GLY A 247 -2.35 -11.56 -2.36
C GLY A 247 -2.64 -10.87 -1.02
N ILE A 248 -3.86 -10.32 -0.88
CA ILE A 248 -4.33 -9.67 0.36
C ILE A 248 -5.45 -10.51 0.96
N ASP A 249 -5.26 -10.98 2.18
CA ASP A 249 -6.22 -11.82 2.90
C ASP A 249 -6.36 -11.42 4.38
N ALA A 250 -6.75 -12.37 5.24
CA ALA A 250 -6.91 -12.15 6.67
C ALA A 250 -5.57 -11.98 7.42
N THR A 251 -4.47 -12.49 6.88
CA THR A 251 -3.14 -12.54 7.51
C THR A 251 -2.04 -11.88 6.67
N HIS A 252 -2.35 -11.41 5.46
CA HIS A 252 -1.44 -10.76 4.53
C HIS A 252 -1.90 -9.34 4.19
N ASN A 253 -0.97 -8.38 4.33
CA ASN A 253 -1.12 -6.99 3.90
C ASN A 253 0.14 -6.60 3.11
N PRO A 254 0.03 -5.88 1.97
CA PRO A 254 1.18 -5.61 1.09
C PRO A 254 2.37 -4.93 1.76
N GLU A 255 2.11 -4.14 2.80
CA GLU A 255 3.14 -3.64 3.72
C GLU A 255 2.89 -4.17 5.13
N PHE A 256 3.92 -4.70 5.78
CA PHE A 256 3.81 -5.26 7.13
C PHE A 256 5.08 -5.00 7.93
N THR A 257 4.99 -5.16 9.23
CA THR A 257 6.08 -4.94 10.18
C THR A 257 6.74 -6.29 10.48
N LEU A 258 8.01 -6.40 10.13
CA LEU A 258 8.84 -7.56 10.44
C LEU A 258 9.90 -7.14 11.45
N MET A 259 10.15 -7.99 12.45
CA MET A 259 11.37 -7.91 13.24
C MET A 259 12.30 -9.01 12.76
N GLU A 260 13.49 -8.64 12.30
CA GLU A 260 14.56 -9.61 12.07
C GLU A 260 15.70 -9.39 13.04
N SER A 261 16.27 -10.47 13.58
CA SER A 261 17.41 -10.44 14.47
C SER A 261 18.46 -11.48 14.11
N TYR A 262 19.73 -11.13 14.22
CA TYR A 262 20.86 -12.01 13.94
C TYR A 262 21.81 -11.99 15.13
N GLU A 263 22.18 -13.17 15.60
CA GLU A 263 23.10 -13.37 16.73
C GLU A 263 24.28 -14.25 16.30
N ALA A 264 25.48 -13.68 16.33
CA ALA A 264 26.72 -14.40 16.09
C ALA A 264 26.95 -15.45 17.20
N TYR A 265 27.57 -16.55 16.80
CA TYR A 265 27.89 -17.73 17.60
C TYR A 265 26.67 -18.49 18.15
N SER A 266 25.47 -18.25 17.58
CA SER A 266 24.25 -19.00 17.87
C SER A 266 23.86 -19.92 16.71
N ASP A 267 23.02 -20.92 17.01
CA ASP A 267 22.35 -21.77 16.02
C ASP A 267 20.82 -21.76 16.20
N TYR A 268 20.09 -22.43 15.30
CA TYR A 268 18.63 -22.44 15.32
C TYR A 268 18.00 -22.93 16.64
N ASN A 269 18.71 -23.69 17.49
CA ASN A 269 18.21 -24.07 18.82
C ASN A 269 18.24 -22.90 19.80
N ASP A 270 19.31 -22.11 19.76
CA ASP A 270 19.43 -20.89 20.55
C ASP A 270 18.34 -19.90 20.12
N VAL A 271 18.08 -19.82 18.81
CA VAL A 271 17.00 -18.99 18.26
C VAL A 271 15.62 -19.49 18.72
N MET A 272 15.33 -20.79 18.70
CA MET A 272 14.08 -21.34 19.26
C MET A 272 13.90 -20.95 20.72
N GLN A 273 14.95 -21.08 21.54
CA GLN A 273 14.91 -20.70 22.95
C GLN A 273 14.64 -19.21 23.13
N MET A 274 15.27 -18.37 22.30
CA MET A 274 15.07 -16.91 22.32
C MET A 274 13.63 -16.55 21.94
N THR A 275 13.07 -17.19 20.90
CA THR A 275 11.68 -17.00 20.47
C THR A 275 10.68 -17.39 21.54
N GLU A 276 10.85 -18.55 22.20
CA GLU A 276 10.03 -18.98 23.35
C GLU A 276 10.03 -17.91 24.45
N GLN A 277 11.23 -17.47 24.88
CA GLN A 277 11.38 -16.48 25.94
C GLN A 277 10.77 -15.11 25.59
N LEU A 278 10.88 -14.69 24.32
CA LEU A 278 10.33 -13.41 23.86
C LEU A 278 8.80 -13.44 23.92
N LEU A 279 8.17 -14.47 23.35
CA LEU A 279 6.72 -14.57 23.32
C LEU A 279 6.11 -14.78 24.71
N GLU A 280 6.75 -15.58 25.57
CA GLU A 280 6.35 -15.72 26.98
C GLU A 280 6.42 -14.37 27.70
N ALA A 281 7.49 -13.60 27.50
CA ALA A 281 7.67 -12.30 28.14
C ALA A 281 6.65 -11.26 27.67
N ILE A 282 6.28 -11.25 26.37
CA ILE A 282 5.21 -10.39 25.85
C ILE A 282 3.87 -10.74 26.51
N CYS A 283 3.57 -12.03 26.64
CA CYS A 283 2.33 -12.53 27.23
C CYS A 283 2.20 -12.09 28.70
N LEU A 284 3.28 -12.27 29.48
CA LEU A 284 3.35 -11.84 30.87
C LEU A 284 3.23 -10.32 31.03
N GLU A 285 3.90 -9.54 30.18
CA GLU A 285 3.85 -8.07 30.22
C GLU A 285 2.42 -7.54 29.97
N LEU A 286 1.70 -8.11 29.02
CA LEU A 286 0.37 -7.64 28.64
C LEU A 286 -0.75 -8.17 29.53
N HIS A 287 -0.70 -9.47 29.85
CA HIS A 287 -1.82 -10.20 30.44
C HIS A 287 -1.53 -10.68 31.86
N GLY A 288 -0.28 -10.63 32.33
CA GLY A 288 0.12 -11.13 33.65
C GLY A 288 0.09 -12.66 33.77
N THR A 289 -0.07 -13.36 32.65
CA THR A 289 -0.16 -14.83 32.54
C THR A 289 0.55 -15.27 31.27
N THR A 290 0.81 -16.57 31.12
CA THR A 290 1.33 -17.18 29.89
C THR A 290 0.22 -17.76 29.00
N GLU A 291 -1.04 -17.65 29.41
CA GLU A 291 -2.20 -18.19 28.69
C GLU A 291 -3.10 -17.05 28.17
N ILE A 292 -3.49 -17.12 26.90
CA ILE A 292 -4.39 -16.13 26.28
C ILE A 292 -5.51 -16.81 25.49
N GLU A 293 -6.60 -16.09 25.30
CA GLU A 293 -7.71 -16.50 24.45
C GLU A 293 -7.51 -15.98 23.02
N TYR A 294 -7.60 -16.88 22.04
CA TYR A 294 -7.59 -16.54 20.62
C TYR A 294 -8.70 -17.32 19.90
N GLY A 295 -9.74 -16.61 19.44
CA GLY A 295 -10.95 -17.24 18.91
C GLY A 295 -11.62 -18.13 19.96
N GLU A 296 -11.73 -19.44 19.67
CA GLU A 296 -12.29 -20.46 20.58
C GLU A 296 -11.22 -21.23 21.36
N HIS A 297 -9.94 -20.86 21.21
CA HIS A 297 -8.81 -21.59 21.76
C HIS A 297 -8.10 -20.81 22.87
N THR A 298 -7.76 -21.51 23.95
CA THR A 298 -6.79 -21.03 24.95
C THR A 298 -5.39 -21.46 24.52
N LEU A 299 -4.52 -20.49 24.21
CA LEU A 299 -3.15 -20.70 23.79
C LEU A 299 -2.20 -20.56 24.99
N SER A 300 -1.27 -21.51 25.15
CA SER A 300 -0.23 -21.44 26.19
C SER A 300 1.12 -21.09 25.59
N PHE A 301 1.71 -20.01 26.06
CA PHE A 301 3.05 -19.52 25.69
C PHE A 301 4.12 -19.96 26.69
N LYS A 302 3.81 -20.92 27.57
CA LYS A 302 4.78 -21.47 28.50
C LYS A 302 5.70 -22.46 27.78
N ALA A 303 7.00 -22.21 27.80
CA ALA A 303 7.99 -23.11 27.24
C ALA A 303 8.02 -24.48 27.96
N PRO A 304 8.47 -25.57 27.30
CA PRO A 304 8.90 -25.63 25.89
C PRO A 304 7.72 -25.80 24.92
N PHE A 305 7.85 -25.22 23.73
CA PHE A 305 6.90 -25.44 22.63
C PHE A 305 7.09 -26.83 22.01
N ARG A 306 6.04 -27.34 21.38
CA ARG A 306 6.12 -28.61 20.65
C ARG A 306 7.14 -28.46 19.52
N ARG A 307 8.02 -29.46 19.34
CA ARG A 307 8.96 -29.54 18.21
C ARG A 307 8.62 -30.78 17.39
N VAL A 308 8.45 -30.63 16.09
CA VAL A 308 8.13 -31.73 15.18
C VAL A 308 8.91 -31.54 13.87
N THR A 309 9.47 -32.61 13.32
CA THR A 309 10.21 -32.50 12.05
C THR A 309 9.25 -32.42 10.86
N PHE A 310 9.72 -31.87 9.74
CA PHE A 310 8.95 -31.81 8.49
C PHE A 310 8.33 -33.16 8.11
N TYR A 311 9.14 -34.21 8.09
CA TYR A 311 8.69 -35.54 7.68
C TYR A 311 7.82 -36.24 8.75
N ASP A 312 8.10 -36.03 10.03
CA ASP A 312 7.24 -36.59 11.09
C ASP A 312 5.85 -35.97 11.06
N LEU A 313 5.75 -34.65 10.83
CA LEU A 313 4.47 -33.96 10.71
C LEU A 313 3.72 -34.39 9.44
N LEU A 314 4.44 -34.57 8.32
CA LEU A 314 3.86 -35.10 7.09
C LEU A 314 3.26 -36.49 7.31
N GLU A 315 3.99 -37.39 7.96
CA GLU A 315 3.52 -38.75 8.25
C GLU A 315 2.36 -38.72 9.27
N GLU A 316 2.42 -37.88 10.30
CA GLU A 316 1.34 -37.71 11.29
C GLU A 316 0.04 -37.22 10.66
N THR A 317 0.12 -36.27 9.71
CA THR A 317 -1.06 -35.61 9.14
C THR A 317 -1.64 -36.32 7.93
N THR A 318 -0.80 -36.98 7.13
CA THR A 318 -1.20 -37.59 5.84
C THR A 318 -1.01 -39.11 5.79
N GLY A 319 -0.22 -39.69 6.70
CA GLY A 319 0.21 -41.09 6.64
C GLY A 319 1.24 -41.39 5.55
N LEU A 320 1.72 -40.37 4.81
CA LEU A 320 2.70 -40.53 3.74
C LEU A 320 4.12 -40.37 4.26
N LYS A 321 5.01 -41.20 3.70
CA LYS A 321 6.45 -41.15 3.95
C LYS A 321 7.17 -40.30 2.90
N PRO A 322 8.42 -39.88 3.16
CA PRO A 322 9.21 -39.04 2.24
C PRO A 322 9.42 -39.66 0.85
N ASP A 323 9.29 -40.99 0.72
CA ASP A 323 9.45 -41.79 -0.50
C ASP A 323 8.12 -42.24 -1.14
N ALA A 324 6.97 -41.78 -0.61
CA ALA A 324 5.63 -42.09 -1.16
C ALA A 324 5.50 -41.84 -2.68
N PRO A 325 4.85 -42.71 -3.46
CA PRO A 325 4.63 -42.50 -4.88
C PRO A 325 3.94 -41.15 -5.18
N LEU A 326 4.32 -40.48 -6.29
CA LEU A 326 3.71 -39.18 -6.68
C LEU A 326 2.19 -39.23 -6.77
N LYS A 327 1.63 -40.35 -7.25
CA LYS A 327 0.17 -40.57 -7.31
C LYS A 327 -0.51 -40.45 -5.95
N ASP A 328 0.17 -40.85 -4.88
CA ASP A 328 -0.39 -40.86 -3.52
C ASP A 328 -0.29 -39.45 -2.91
N ILE A 329 0.78 -38.72 -3.23
CA ILE A 329 0.93 -37.29 -2.89
C ILE A 329 -0.16 -36.45 -3.57
N PHE A 330 -0.40 -36.64 -4.87
CA PHE A 330 -1.48 -35.94 -5.58
C PHE A 330 -2.87 -36.31 -5.06
N ALA A 331 -3.09 -37.58 -4.68
CA ALA A 331 -4.35 -38.01 -4.07
C ALA A 331 -4.57 -37.30 -2.72
N ALA A 332 -3.55 -37.25 -1.87
CA ALA A 332 -3.61 -36.58 -0.57
C ALA A 332 -3.82 -35.06 -0.73
N LEU A 333 -3.14 -34.41 -1.68
CA LEU A 333 -3.34 -32.99 -1.99
C LEU A 333 -4.79 -32.70 -2.39
N LYS A 334 -5.35 -33.51 -3.28
CA LYS A 334 -6.74 -33.36 -3.74
C LYS A 334 -7.74 -33.57 -2.61
N GLU A 335 -7.47 -34.51 -1.71
CA GLU A 335 -8.29 -34.77 -0.53
C GLU A 335 -8.29 -33.58 0.43
N HIS A 336 -7.10 -33.08 0.76
CA HIS A 336 -6.93 -32.02 1.75
C HIS A 336 -7.30 -30.63 1.22
N SER A 337 -7.25 -30.41 -0.10
CA SER A 337 -7.72 -29.16 -0.73
C SER A 337 -9.23 -29.06 -0.90
N GLY A 338 -9.99 -30.09 -0.48
CA GLY A 338 -11.43 -30.17 -0.73
C GLY A 338 -11.79 -30.21 -2.22
N GLY A 339 -10.86 -30.67 -3.07
CA GLY A 339 -11.04 -30.72 -4.52
C GLY A 339 -10.83 -29.39 -5.25
N GLN A 340 -10.34 -28.33 -4.58
CA GLN A 340 -9.93 -27.11 -5.28
C GLN A 340 -8.70 -27.37 -6.16
N PRO A 341 -8.60 -26.71 -7.34
CA PRO A 341 -7.40 -26.78 -8.16
C PRO A 341 -6.24 -26.20 -7.34
N ILE A 342 -5.27 -27.04 -7.01
CA ILE A 342 -3.97 -26.58 -6.52
C ILE A 342 -3.09 -26.47 -7.74
N ASP A 343 -2.44 -25.31 -7.92
CA ASP A 343 -1.36 -25.20 -8.89
C ASP A 343 -0.19 -26.04 -8.38
N VAL A 344 0.01 -27.20 -8.99
CA VAL A 344 1.09 -28.13 -8.67
C VAL A 344 2.14 -28.02 -9.76
N THR A 345 2.96 -26.99 -9.62
CA THR A 345 4.23 -26.87 -10.31
C THR A 345 5.34 -27.04 -9.27
N GLY A 346 6.30 -27.90 -9.55
CA GLY A 346 7.39 -28.16 -8.60
C GLY A 346 7.95 -29.58 -8.69
N ASP A 347 9.13 -29.74 -8.12
CA ASP A 347 9.72 -31.06 -7.92
C ASP A 347 8.99 -31.82 -6.79
N ARG A 348 9.44 -33.04 -6.50
CA ARG A 348 8.85 -33.88 -5.45
C ARG A 348 8.78 -33.16 -4.09
N ILE A 349 9.79 -32.36 -3.75
CA ILE A 349 9.89 -31.70 -2.45
C ILE A 349 8.89 -30.55 -2.37
N GLY A 350 8.77 -29.73 -3.42
CA GLY A 350 7.75 -28.70 -3.50
C GLY A 350 6.33 -29.25 -3.37
N LEU A 351 6.06 -30.43 -3.94
CA LEU A 351 4.76 -31.10 -3.77
C LEU A 351 4.50 -31.55 -2.31
N LEU A 352 5.53 -32.03 -1.62
CA LEU A 352 5.43 -32.44 -0.22
C LEU A 352 5.25 -31.24 0.71
N ASP A 353 5.95 -30.14 0.45
CA ASP A 353 5.82 -28.88 1.18
C ASP A 353 4.41 -28.31 1.04
N LYS A 354 3.90 -28.26 -0.20
CA LYS A 354 2.53 -27.82 -0.46
C LYS A 354 1.48 -28.71 0.20
N LEU A 355 1.73 -30.02 0.24
CA LEU A 355 0.85 -30.98 0.92
C LEU A 355 0.84 -30.73 2.42
N LEU A 356 2.01 -30.54 3.03
CA LEU A 356 2.12 -30.26 4.45
C LEU A 356 1.43 -28.95 4.81
N GLU A 357 1.66 -27.89 4.04
CA GLU A 357 1.01 -26.59 4.19
C GLU A 357 -0.52 -26.75 4.19
N THR A 358 -1.06 -27.48 3.21
CA THR A 358 -2.51 -27.69 3.04
C THR A 358 -3.10 -28.63 4.10
N ALA A 359 -2.35 -29.65 4.54
CA ALA A 359 -2.88 -30.72 5.38
C ALA A 359 -2.71 -30.46 6.89
N ALA A 360 -1.69 -29.69 7.28
CA ALA A 360 -1.25 -29.59 8.66
C ALA A 360 -1.47 -28.23 9.32
N THR A 361 -1.25 -27.12 8.61
CA THR A 361 -1.14 -25.77 9.22
C THR A 361 -2.37 -25.41 10.05
N ASP A 362 -3.58 -25.48 9.48
CA ASP A 362 -4.86 -25.20 10.16
C ASP A 362 -5.13 -26.06 11.41
N ARG A 363 -4.46 -27.21 11.53
CA ARG A 363 -4.60 -28.13 12.68
C ARG A 363 -3.64 -27.79 13.82
N ILE A 364 -2.62 -26.96 13.57
CA ILE A 364 -1.64 -26.54 14.58
C ILE A 364 -2.20 -25.38 15.39
N ILE A 365 -2.79 -25.70 16.55
CA ILE A 365 -3.37 -24.69 17.45
C ILE A 365 -2.33 -24.14 18.44
N GLN A 366 -1.68 -25.00 19.21
CA GLN A 366 -0.67 -24.59 20.20
C GLN A 366 0.65 -24.20 19.52
N PRO A 367 1.48 -23.34 20.15
CA PRO A 367 2.79 -22.98 19.63
C PRO A 367 3.63 -24.23 19.32
N THR A 368 3.99 -24.38 18.04
CA THR A 368 4.70 -25.55 17.53
C THR A 368 5.79 -25.12 16.56
N PHE A 369 7.02 -25.52 16.84
CA PHE A 369 8.14 -25.43 15.90
C PHE A 369 8.09 -26.61 14.93
N LEU A 370 7.90 -26.31 13.66
CA LEU A 370 8.17 -27.23 12.56
C LEU A 370 9.65 -27.09 12.21
N ILE A 371 10.43 -28.16 12.33
CA ILE A 371 11.89 -28.13 12.22
C ILE A 371 12.41 -29.06 11.12
N ASP A 372 13.68 -28.90 10.77
CA ASP A 372 14.44 -29.85 9.95
C ASP A 372 13.81 -30.07 8.56
N TYR A 373 13.67 -28.98 7.80
CA TYR A 373 13.11 -29.02 6.44
C TYR A 373 14.04 -29.75 5.47
N PRO A 374 13.51 -30.30 4.37
CA PRO A 374 14.33 -30.81 3.27
C PRO A 374 15.22 -29.71 2.70
N ARG A 375 16.47 -30.03 2.38
CA ARG A 375 17.48 -29.05 1.98
C ARG A 375 17.06 -28.20 0.77
N GLU A 376 16.34 -28.80 -0.16
CA GLU A 376 15.90 -28.17 -1.41
C GLU A 376 14.87 -27.04 -1.18
N THR A 377 14.24 -26.97 0.00
CA THR A 377 13.22 -25.94 0.30
C THR A 377 13.80 -24.56 0.64
N SER A 378 15.05 -24.47 1.12
CA SER A 378 15.63 -23.19 1.53
C SER A 378 17.14 -23.13 1.27
N PRO A 379 17.53 -22.58 0.12
CA PRO A 379 18.93 -22.56 -0.33
C PRO A 379 19.85 -21.62 0.47
N LEU A 380 19.35 -20.86 1.45
CA LEU A 380 20.15 -19.98 2.31
C LEU A 380 20.45 -20.59 3.70
N CYS A 381 19.91 -21.78 3.99
CA CYS A 381 20.04 -22.41 5.30
C CYS A 381 21.23 -23.36 5.37
N ARG A 382 21.82 -23.50 6.56
CA ARG A 382 22.92 -24.45 6.79
C ARG A 382 22.42 -25.90 6.78
N PRO A 383 23.12 -26.84 6.11
CA PRO A 383 22.80 -28.26 6.19
C PRO A 383 22.83 -28.79 7.63
N LYS A 384 21.93 -29.70 7.97
CA LYS A 384 21.80 -30.25 9.31
C LYS A 384 22.98 -31.14 9.68
N ARG A 385 23.50 -30.93 10.90
CA ARG A 385 24.54 -31.78 11.47
C ARG A 385 24.04 -33.23 11.56
N GLY A 386 24.77 -34.16 10.95
CA GLY A 386 24.46 -35.58 10.97
C GLY A 386 23.47 -36.05 9.88
N ASN A 387 22.78 -35.16 9.18
CA ASN A 387 21.94 -35.50 8.03
C ASN A 387 21.94 -34.36 6.99
N LEU A 388 22.70 -34.52 5.90
CA LEU A 388 22.90 -33.48 4.90
C LEU A 388 21.73 -33.31 3.92
N ASP A 389 20.70 -34.17 4.00
CA ASP A 389 19.47 -34.03 3.22
C ASP A 389 18.49 -33.03 3.86
N LEU A 390 18.79 -32.57 5.08
CA LEU A 390 17.97 -31.62 5.85
C LEU A 390 18.75 -30.32 6.13
N ILE A 391 18.03 -29.28 6.54
CA ILE A 391 18.59 -27.99 6.95
C ILE A 391 18.20 -27.62 8.39
N GLU A 392 19.07 -26.88 9.08
CA GLU A 392 18.79 -26.32 10.41
C GLU A 392 17.87 -25.08 10.28
N ARG A 393 16.62 -25.31 9.91
CA ARG A 393 15.55 -24.31 9.79
C ARG A 393 14.39 -24.69 10.70
N PHE A 394 13.70 -23.69 11.22
CA PHE A 394 12.38 -23.86 11.81
C PHE A 394 11.40 -22.77 11.36
N GLU A 395 10.13 -23.13 11.33
CA GLU A 395 9.01 -22.18 11.35
C GLU A 395 8.20 -22.38 12.63
N LEU A 396 7.71 -21.28 13.20
CA LEU A 396 6.82 -21.32 14.35
C LEU A 396 5.38 -21.11 13.90
N PHE A 397 4.53 -22.11 14.10
CA PHE A 397 3.10 -22.04 13.84
C PHE A 397 2.32 -21.88 15.15
N ILE A 398 1.36 -20.96 15.18
CA ILE A 398 0.41 -20.77 16.29
C ILE A 398 -0.97 -20.45 15.72
N ALA A 399 -2.00 -21.17 16.15
CA ALA A 399 -3.38 -21.01 15.68
C ALA A 399 -3.50 -20.99 14.14
N GLY A 400 -2.80 -21.90 13.47
CA GLY A 400 -2.78 -22.02 12.01
C GLY A 400 -1.93 -20.98 11.27
N MET A 401 -1.33 -20.02 11.97
CA MET A 401 -0.53 -18.96 11.36
C MET A 401 0.96 -19.21 11.56
N GLU A 402 1.75 -19.07 10.50
CA GLU A 402 3.20 -18.93 10.60
C GLU A 402 3.54 -17.58 11.26
N LEU A 403 4.26 -17.59 12.37
CA LEU A 403 4.65 -16.39 13.11
C LEU A 403 6.11 -16.03 12.91
N ALA A 404 6.96 -17.03 12.74
CA ALA A 404 8.38 -16.85 12.60
C ALA A 404 8.99 -17.87 11.65
N ASN A 405 10.04 -17.46 10.97
CA ASN A 405 10.93 -18.30 10.19
C ASN A 405 12.37 -18.00 10.64
N ALA A 406 13.16 -19.04 10.84
CA ALA A 406 14.49 -18.92 11.43
C ALA A 406 15.40 -20.09 11.03
N TYR A 407 16.71 -19.85 11.01
CA TYR A 407 17.68 -20.87 10.67
C TYR A 407 19.06 -20.58 11.23
N SER A 408 19.87 -21.64 11.28
CA SER A 408 21.32 -21.51 11.33
C SER A 408 21.80 -20.99 9.97
N GLU A 409 22.45 -19.83 9.97
CA GLU A 409 22.82 -19.14 8.74
C GLU A 409 23.89 -19.87 7.95
N LEU A 410 23.70 -19.93 6.62
CA LEU A 410 24.74 -20.40 5.73
C LEU A 410 25.87 -19.36 5.69
N ASN A 411 27.05 -19.77 6.14
CA ASN A 411 28.25 -18.94 6.17
C ASN A 411 29.41 -19.48 5.34
N ASP A 412 29.17 -20.53 4.54
CA ASP A 412 30.12 -21.02 3.54
C ASP A 412 29.96 -20.19 2.26
N PRO A 413 30.92 -19.30 1.92
CA PRO A 413 30.79 -18.39 0.79
C PRO A 413 30.74 -19.12 -0.56
N VAL A 414 31.39 -20.28 -0.68
CA VAL A 414 31.42 -21.06 -1.93
C VAL A 414 30.06 -21.71 -2.16
N MET A 415 29.49 -22.29 -1.11
CA MET A 415 28.15 -22.86 -1.17
C MET A 415 27.09 -21.77 -1.37
N GLN A 416 27.21 -20.65 -0.67
CA GLN A 416 26.30 -19.50 -0.78
C GLN A 416 26.22 -18.96 -2.21
N ARG A 417 27.37 -18.78 -2.87
CA ARG A 417 27.43 -18.38 -4.29
C ARG A 417 26.72 -19.38 -5.18
N LYS A 418 27.06 -20.67 -5.07
CA LYS A 418 26.47 -21.74 -5.88
C LYS A 418 24.94 -21.78 -5.76
N LEU A 419 24.42 -21.60 -4.54
CA LEU A 419 22.98 -21.65 -4.27
C LEU A 419 22.25 -20.41 -4.81
N LEU A 420 22.86 -19.22 -4.75
CA LEU A 420 22.31 -18.01 -5.38
C LEU A 420 22.36 -18.09 -6.90
N GLU A 421 23.43 -18.61 -7.49
CA GLU A 421 23.53 -18.84 -8.95
C GLU A 421 22.50 -19.87 -9.43
N THR A 422 22.23 -20.92 -8.62
CA THR A 422 21.21 -21.92 -8.94
C THR A 422 19.81 -21.30 -8.92
N GLN A 423 19.47 -20.54 -7.87
CA GLN A 423 18.20 -19.79 -7.80
C GLN A 423 18.05 -18.79 -8.95
N ALA A 424 19.14 -18.08 -9.29
CA ALA A 424 19.14 -17.14 -10.40
C ALA A 424 18.84 -17.86 -11.74
N ALA A 425 19.44 -19.02 -11.97
CA ALA A 425 19.16 -19.84 -13.14
C ALA A 425 17.73 -20.40 -13.14
N GLU A 426 17.19 -20.82 -11.99
CA GLU A 426 15.80 -21.25 -11.84
C GLU A 426 14.82 -20.12 -12.16
N ARG A 427 15.08 -18.91 -11.63
CA ARG A 427 14.32 -17.69 -11.96
C ARG A 427 14.39 -17.37 -13.44
N GLU A 428 15.57 -17.43 -14.04
CA GLU A 428 15.74 -17.20 -15.48
C GLU A 428 14.96 -18.23 -16.31
N ASN A 429 14.99 -19.51 -15.92
CA ASN A 429 14.21 -20.58 -16.55
C ASN A 429 12.70 -20.38 -16.38
N ALA A 430 12.26 -19.80 -15.26
CA ALA A 430 10.88 -19.39 -15.01
C ALA A 430 10.47 -18.10 -15.77
N GLY A 431 11.43 -17.44 -16.43
CA GLY A 431 11.23 -16.20 -17.17
C GLY A 431 11.25 -14.93 -16.30
N GLU A 432 11.73 -15.05 -15.06
CA GLU A 432 11.95 -13.98 -14.10
C GLU A 432 13.36 -13.38 -14.22
N ASN A 433 13.61 -12.26 -13.54
CA ASN A 433 14.96 -11.69 -13.53
C ASN A 433 15.87 -12.55 -12.63
N PRO A 434 17.02 -13.03 -13.14
CA PRO A 434 18.03 -13.66 -12.29
C PRO A 434 18.57 -12.64 -11.29
N ILE A 435 18.74 -13.05 -10.03
CA ILE A 435 19.24 -12.20 -8.96
C ILE A 435 20.40 -12.88 -8.28
N VAL A 436 21.55 -12.21 -8.33
CA VAL A 436 22.74 -12.58 -7.56
C VAL A 436 23.27 -11.30 -6.91
N ASP A 437 23.17 -11.21 -5.59
CA ASP A 437 23.72 -10.09 -4.84
C ASP A 437 25.22 -10.30 -4.62
N GLU A 438 26.03 -9.75 -5.54
CA GLU A 438 27.48 -9.80 -5.47
C GLU A 438 28.07 -9.04 -4.28
N GLU A 439 27.37 -8.03 -3.74
CA GLU A 439 27.84 -7.34 -2.54
C GLU A 439 27.65 -8.20 -1.29
N PHE A 440 26.52 -8.90 -1.20
CA PHE A 440 26.26 -9.84 -0.12
C PHE A 440 27.23 -11.02 -0.17
N ILE A 441 27.45 -11.63 -1.33
CA ILE A 441 28.41 -12.74 -1.46
C ILE A 441 29.80 -12.26 -1.04
N ARG A 442 30.25 -11.10 -1.53
CA ARG A 442 31.54 -10.52 -1.14
C ARG A 442 31.64 -10.29 0.37
N ALA A 443 30.55 -9.87 1.02
CA ALA A 443 30.54 -9.74 2.46
C ALA A 443 30.77 -11.09 3.16
N VAL A 444 30.05 -12.14 2.76
CA VAL A 444 30.24 -13.48 3.34
C VAL A 444 31.66 -14.01 3.08
N GLU A 445 32.27 -13.69 1.93
CA GLU A 445 33.67 -14.03 1.59
C GLU A 445 34.70 -13.38 2.54
N TYR A 446 34.39 -12.25 3.18
CA TYR A 446 35.26 -11.68 4.24
C TYR A 446 35.20 -12.47 5.55
N GLY A 447 34.28 -13.42 5.67
CA GLY A 447 34.14 -14.32 6.81
C GLY A 447 32.96 -13.97 7.70
N MET A 448 31.81 -14.60 7.45
CA MET A 448 30.67 -14.54 8.37
C MET A 448 30.82 -15.59 9.49
N PRO A 449 30.76 -15.20 10.78
CA PRO A 449 30.76 -16.17 11.87
C PRO A 449 29.52 -17.08 11.81
N PRO A 450 29.55 -18.26 12.47
CA PRO A 450 28.32 -19.03 12.71
C PRO A 450 27.27 -18.11 13.34
N THR A 451 26.05 -18.09 12.80
CA THR A 451 25.03 -17.11 13.19
C THR A 451 23.66 -17.78 13.18
N GLY A 452 22.80 -17.41 14.12
CA GLY A 452 21.38 -17.75 14.08
C GLY A 452 20.56 -16.51 13.71
N GLY A 453 19.67 -16.65 12.74
CA GLY A 453 18.73 -15.60 12.33
C GLY A 453 17.29 -15.93 12.68
N LEU A 454 16.51 -14.90 12.95
CA LEU A 454 15.07 -14.97 13.21
C LEU A 454 14.38 -13.86 12.42
N GLY A 455 13.33 -14.20 11.66
CA GLY A 455 12.28 -13.27 11.24
C GLY A 455 10.99 -13.55 12.01
N LEU A 456 10.39 -12.51 12.61
CA LEU A 456 9.16 -12.57 13.40
C LEU A 456 8.14 -11.55 12.87
N GLY A 457 6.99 -12.05 12.42
CA GLY A 457 5.89 -11.23 11.92
C GLY A 457 5.18 -10.48 13.04
N ILE A 458 5.54 -9.20 13.25
CA ILE A 458 5.03 -8.40 14.37
C ILE A 458 3.52 -8.25 14.30
N ASP A 459 2.94 -8.00 13.11
CA ASP A 459 1.49 -7.86 12.98
C ASP A 459 0.73 -9.13 13.42
N ARG A 460 1.25 -10.32 13.11
CA ARG A 460 0.68 -11.60 13.54
C ARG A 460 0.82 -11.81 15.05
N VAL A 461 1.94 -11.38 15.65
CA VAL A 461 2.08 -11.35 17.12
C VAL A 461 1.02 -10.44 17.75
N ILE A 462 0.77 -9.24 17.19
CA ILE A 462 -0.29 -8.36 17.70
C ILE A 462 -1.66 -9.03 17.56
N MET A 463 -1.95 -9.68 16.42
CA MET A 463 -3.22 -10.39 16.22
C MET A 463 -3.49 -11.39 17.34
N LEU A 464 -2.51 -12.23 17.68
CA LEU A 464 -2.66 -13.21 18.77
C LEU A 464 -2.85 -12.51 20.12
N MET A 465 -1.93 -11.60 20.49
CA MET A 465 -1.92 -10.94 21.80
C MET A 465 -3.13 -10.03 22.04
N THR A 466 -3.85 -9.65 20.98
CA THR A 466 -5.03 -8.78 21.07
C THR A 466 -6.32 -9.47 20.61
N ASN A 467 -6.28 -10.79 20.42
CA ASN A 467 -7.40 -11.63 19.97
C ASN A 467 -8.12 -11.07 18.72
N GLN A 468 -7.34 -10.73 17.68
CA GLN A 468 -7.86 -10.24 16.40
C GLN A 468 -7.67 -11.28 15.31
N SER A 469 -8.76 -11.64 14.63
CA SER A 469 -8.75 -12.65 13.57
C SER A 469 -8.33 -12.11 12.20
N SER A 470 -8.02 -10.81 12.09
CA SER A 470 -7.58 -10.18 10.84
C SER A 470 -6.46 -9.18 11.08
N ILE A 471 -5.46 -9.21 10.21
CA ILE A 471 -4.34 -8.27 10.20
C ILE A 471 -4.83 -6.81 10.03
N ARG A 472 -5.97 -6.61 9.38
CA ARG A 472 -6.60 -5.30 9.18
C ARG A 472 -7.15 -4.69 10.47
N ASP A 473 -7.40 -5.50 11.50
CA ASP A 473 -7.81 -5.03 12.82
C ASP A 473 -6.60 -4.54 13.65
N VAL A 474 -5.37 -4.88 13.27
CA VAL A 474 -4.13 -4.49 13.99
C VAL A 474 -3.23 -3.53 13.20
N ILE A 475 -3.63 -3.14 11.99
CA ILE A 475 -3.02 -2.07 11.18
C ILE A 475 -3.98 -0.86 11.16
N LEU A 476 -3.47 0.34 11.50
CA LEU A 476 -4.28 1.55 11.57
C LEU A 476 -4.94 1.86 10.21
N TYR A 477 -4.15 1.84 9.14
CA TYR A 477 -4.59 2.10 7.79
C TYR A 477 -4.18 0.93 6.89
N PRO A 478 -4.93 -0.18 6.90
CA PRO A 478 -4.61 -1.34 6.08
C PRO A 478 -4.82 -1.01 4.60
N PHE A 479 -4.14 -1.74 3.71
CA PHE A 479 -4.35 -1.55 2.28
C PHE A 479 -5.76 -1.99 1.89
N MET A 480 -6.48 -1.14 1.19
CA MET A 480 -7.86 -1.37 0.79
C MET A 480 -8.01 -1.18 -0.71
N ARG A 481 -8.78 -2.08 -1.36
CA ARG A 481 -9.14 -1.89 -2.77
C ARG A 481 -9.83 -0.52 -2.95
N PRO A 482 -9.52 0.26 -4.00
CA PRO A 482 -10.20 1.51 -4.28
C PRO A 482 -11.72 1.33 -4.42
N GLN A 483 -12.51 2.33 -4.01
CA GLN A 483 -13.95 2.36 -4.32
C GLN A 483 -14.15 2.93 -5.73
N HIS A 484 -15.12 2.42 -6.48
CA HIS A 484 -15.51 2.97 -7.78
C HIS A 484 -15.81 4.48 -7.65
N GLY A 485 -15.10 5.32 -8.41
CA GLY A 485 -15.33 6.77 -8.45
C GLY A 485 -14.54 7.61 -7.43
N ARG A 486 -13.63 7.02 -6.64
CA ARG A 486 -12.57 7.82 -5.99
C ARG A 486 -11.48 8.09 -7.02
N ALA A 487 -11.03 9.33 -7.11
CA ALA A 487 -9.74 9.64 -7.73
C ALA A 487 -8.67 8.87 -6.95
N THR A 488 -8.26 7.70 -7.46
CA THR A 488 -6.83 7.44 -7.48
C THR A 488 -6.25 8.68 -8.13
N VAL A 489 -5.20 9.27 -7.55
CA VAL A 489 -4.28 10.06 -8.40
C VAL A 489 -4.07 9.14 -9.60
N GLU A 490 -4.54 9.53 -10.79
CA GLU A 490 -4.22 8.76 -11.99
C GLU A 490 -2.73 8.58 -11.88
N SER A 491 -2.30 7.33 -11.71
CA SER A 491 -0.89 7.04 -11.58
C SER A 491 -0.25 7.85 -12.71
N PRO A 492 0.77 8.70 -12.48
CA PRO A 492 1.65 9.03 -13.60
C PRO A 492 1.96 7.67 -14.17
N SER A 493 1.47 7.39 -15.40
CA SER A 493 1.31 6.04 -15.93
C SER A 493 2.52 5.28 -15.43
N PRO A 494 2.36 4.23 -14.59
CA PRO A 494 3.52 3.57 -14.08
C PRO A 494 4.36 3.31 -15.31
N MET A 495 5.63 3.73 -15.28
CA MET A 495 6.61 3.18 -16.20
C MET A 495 6.61 1.69 -15.91
N VAL A 496 5.57 0.99 -16.38
CA VAL A 496 5.55 -0.41 -16.67
C VAL A 496 6.45 -0.48 -17.88
N THR A 497 7.75 -0.33 -17.62
CA THR A 497 8.74 -1.10 -18.32
C THR A 497 8.46 -2.54 -17.91
N LYS A 498 7.38 -3.12 -18.46
CA LYS A 498 7.29 -4.58 -18.62
C LYS A 498 8.51 -4.89 -19.46
N LYS A 499 9.59 -5.31 -18.80
CA LYS A 499 10.81 -5.76 -19.45
C LYS A 499 10.41 -6.88 -20.41
N VAL A 500 10.37 -6.56 -21.69
CA VAL A 500 10.50 -7.56 -22.73
C VAL A 500 11.96 -7.94 -22.69
N ASN A 501 12.28 -9.12 -22.16
CA ASN A 501 13.65 -9.65 -22.24
C ASN A 501 14.05 -9.72 -23.71
N ALA A 502 15.19 -9.13 -24.03
CA ALA A 502 15.80 -9.18 -25.34
C ALA A 502 16.04 -10.65 -25.73
N THR A 503 15.49 -11.04 -26.88
CA THR A 503 15.95 -12.22 -27.63
C THR A 503 16.66 -11.72 -28.88
N PRO A 504 17.85 -12.22 -29.26
CA PRO A 504 18.79 -11.46 -30.12
C PRO A 504 18.46 -11.42 -31.63
N ASP A 505 17.24 -11.71 -32.09
CA ASP A 505 17.00 -11.93 -33.53
C ASP A 505 15.56 -11.64 -34.02
N ARG A 506 14.96 -10.51 -33.60
CA ARG A 506 13.64 -10.06 -34.09
C ARG A 506 13.82 -8.93 -35.12
N PRO A 507 13.20 -9.00 -36.32
CA PRO A 507 13.24 -7.91 -37.29
C PRO A 507 12.40 -6.70 -36.83
N ASP A 508 12.74 -5.52 -37.36
CA ASP A 508 12.01 -4.27 -37.13
C ASP A 508 10.53 -4.40 -37.54
N THR A 509 9.63 -3.81 -36.77
CA THR A 509 8.20 -3.77 -37.10
C THR A 509 7.93 -2.64 -38.10
N ARG A 510 7.27 -2.94 -39.23
CA ARG A 510 6.78 -1.91 -40.16
C ARG A 510 5.61 -1.13 -39.53
N ARG A 511 5.74 0.19 -39.46
CA ARG A 511 4.83 1.08 -38.72
C ARG A 511 3.76 1.67 -39.63
N LEU A 512 2.68 0.92 -39.86
CA LEU A 512 1.56 1.34 -40.72
C LEU A 512 0.90 2.64 -40.22
N TYR A 513 0.89 2.89 -38.91
CA TYR A 513 0.36 4.12 -38.31
C TYR A 513 1.11 5.40 -38.71
N LEU A 514 2.33 5.28 -39.25
CA LEU A 514 3.06 6.41 -39.84
C LEU A 514 2.67 6.66 -41.31
N GLU A 515 2.19 5.62 -42.00
CA GLU A 515 1.76 5.66 -43.39
C GLU A 515 0.31 6.17 -43.47
N ASP A 516 -0.60 5.57 -42.70
CA ASP A 516 -1.99 6.00 -42.54
C ASP A 516 -2.44 5.84 -41.09
N MET A 517 -2.63 6.97 -40.41
CA MET A 517 -3.09 7.02 -39.02
C MET A 517 -4.59 6.74 -38.84
N TYR A 518 -5.35 6.69 -39.94
CA TYR A 518 -6.79 6.35 -39.95
C TYR A 518 -7.04 4.87 -40.27
N GLU A 519 -5.99 4.08 -40.53
CA GLU A 519 -6.09 2.64 -40.71
C GLU A 519 -6.64 1.98 -39.44
N ARG A 520 -7.82 1.37 -39.54
CA ARG A 520 -8.55 0.81 -38.38
C ARG A 520 -8.39 -0.69 -38.25
N THR A 521 -8.21 -1.36 -39.37
CA THR A 521 -8.16 -2.82 -39.48
C THR A 521 -7.11 -3.20 -40.49
N PHE A 522 -6.26 -4.18 -40.19
CA PHE A 522 -5.19 -4.62 -41.07
C PHE A 522 -4.89 -6.10 -40.85
N THR A 523 -4.22 -6.75 -41.80
CA THR A 523 -3.66 -8.10 -41.61
C THR A 523 -2.17 -8.03 -41.42
N SER A 524 -1.63 -8.91 -40.58
CA SER A 524 -0.20 -8.96 -40.30
C SER A 524 0.24 -10.36 -39.89
N ARG A 525 1.51 -10.67 -40.12
CA ARG A 525 2.10 -11.94 -39.69
C ARG A 525 2.72 -11.80 -38.31
N ILE A 526 2.54 -12.81 -37.47
CA ILE A 526 3.19 -12.90 -36.16
C ILE A 526 4.65 -13.29 -36.35
N VAL A 527 5.55 -12.47 -35.81
CA VAL A 527 7.00 -12.66 -35.92
C VAL A 527 7.60 -13.16 -34.60
N SER A 528 6.97 -12.85 -33.46
CA SER A 528 7.40 -13.36 -32.16
C SER A 528 6.24 -13.47 -31.18
N LEU A 529 6.31 -14.49 -30.32
CA LEU A 529 5.33 -14.78 -29.27
C LEU A 529 6.04 -15.08 -27.95
N LYS A 530 5.53 -14.52 -26.85
CA LYS A 530 5.92 -14.88 -25.49
C LYS A 530 4.74 -14.67 -24.52
N ARG A 531 4.11 -15.75 -24.05
CA ARG A 531 2.87 -15.69 -23.24
C ARG A 531 1.80 -14.86 -23.94
N ASN A 532 1.45 -13.69 -23.40
CA ASN A 532 0.50 -12.74 -23.96
C ASN A 532 1.15 -11.61 -24.79
N LEU A 533 2.45 -11.69 -25.09
CA LEU A 533 3.16 -10.69 -25.89
C LEU A 533 3.26 -11.15 -27.35
N VAL A 534 2.83 -10.30 -28.28
CA VAL A 534 2.82 -10.55 -29.72
C VAL A 534 3.59 -9.45 -30.45
N VAL A 535 4.56 -9.85 -31.27
CA VAL A 535 5.23 -8.96 -32.22
C VAL A 535 4.71 -9.26 -33.62
N LEU A 536 4.25 -8.22 -34.32
CA LEU A 536 3.74 -8.30 -35.69
C LEU A 536 4.82 -7.80 -36.67
N GLU A 537 4.78 -8.32 -37.90
CA GLU A 537 5.64 -7.87 -39.01
C GLU A 537 5.35 -6.41 -39.38
N ALA A 538 4.05 -6.07 -39.41
CA ALA A 538 3.56 -4.71 -39.59
C ALA A 538 2.43 -4.39 -38.59
N THR A 539 2.30 -3.15 -38.14
CA THR A 539 1.23 -2.75 -37.22
C THR A 539 0.70 -1.34 -37.45
N ALA A 540 -0.62 -1.18 -37.37
CA ALA A 540 -1.29 0.12 -37.26
C ALA A 540 -1.54 0.55 -35.80
N PHE A 541 -1.30 -0.33 -34.82
CA PHE A 541 -1.33 0.05 -33.41
C PHE A 541 -0.18 1.02 -33.11
N TYR A 542 -0.52 2.17 -32.54
CA TYR A 542 0.48 3.15 -32.11
C TYR A 542 1.09 2.67 -30.78
N PRO A 543 2.42 2.56 -30.65
CA PRO A 543 3.06 2.19 -29.40
C PRO A 543 3.10 3.37 -28.44
N HIS A 544 2.96 3.12 -27.14
CA HIS A 544 3.13 4.13 -26.12
C HIS A 544 4.49 4.85 -26.28
N SER A 545 4.46 6.13 -26.66
CA SER A 545 5.65 6.89 -27.02
C SER A 545 5.35 8.39 -27.04
N GLY A 546 6.34 9.21 -26.67
CA GLY A 546 6.22 10.67 -26.75
C GLY A 546 5.06 11.26 -25.95
N GLY A 547 4.66 10.60 -24.85
CA GLY A 547 3.52 10.99 -24.01
C GLY A 547 2.17 10.44 -24.45
N GLN A 548 1.99 10.08 -25.72
CA GLN A 548 0.75 9.49 -26.22
C GLN A 548 0.61 8.02 -25.77
N ALA A 549 -0.56 7.68 -25.23
CA ALA A 549 -0.91 6.31 -24.85
C ALA A 549 -0.82 5.32 -26.02
N GLY A 550 -0.41 4.10 -25.73
CA GLY A 550 -0.42 3.01 -26.69
C GLY A 550 -1.85 2.60 -27.03
N ASP A 551 -2.06 2.12 -28.24
CA ASP A 551 -3.38 1.68 -28.66
C ASP A 551 -3.81 0.36 -28.03
N THR A 552 -5.12 0.26 -27.82
CA THR A 552 -5.85 -0.98 -27.55
C THR A 552 -6.63 -1.41 -28.80
N GLY A 553 -7.11 -2.66 -28.79
CA GLY A 553 -7.91 -3.21 -29.87
C GLY A 553 -7.99 -4.73 -29.80
N VAL A 554 -7.95 -5.41 -30.94
CA VAL A 554 -7.99 -6.87 -31.03
C VAL A 554 -7.00 -7.41 -32.06
N ILE A 555 -6.42 -8.57 -31.77
CA ILE A 555 -5.63 -9.40 -32.70
C ILE A 555 -6.29 -10.78 -32.74
N ALA A 556 -6.78 -11.18 -33.92
CA ALA A 556 -7.53 -12.41 -34.16
C ALA A 556 -8.63 -12.68 -33.11
N GLY A 557 -9.35 -11.62 -32.71
CA GLY A 557 -10.45 -11.68 -31.74
C GLY A 557 -10.03 -11.61 -30.26
N ILE A 558 -8.73 -11.60 -29.95
CA ILE A 558 -8.21 -11.45 -28.58
C ILE A 558 -7.89 -9.99 -28.34
N ARG A 559 -8.30 -9.47 -27.18
CA ARG A 559 -8.12 -8.07 -26.81
C ARG A 559 -6.64 -7.73 -26.60
N VAL A 560 -6.20 -6.65 -27.22
CA VAL A 560 -4.93 -5.97 -26.95
C VAL A 560 -5.18 -4.92 -25.87
N ILE A 561 -4.53 -5.08 -24.72
CA ILE A 561 -4.66 -4.17 -23.57
C ILE A 561 -3.63 -3.04 -23.57
N ASP A 562 -2.53 -3.21 -24.30
CA ASP A 562 -1.50 -2.18 -24.46
C ASP A 562 -0.62 -2.48 -25.70
N THR A 563 -0.03 -1.42 -26.26
CA THR A 563 0.95 -1.52 -27.36
C THR A 563 2.17 -0.69 -26.98
N VAL A 564 3.36 -1.28 -26.95
CA VAL A 564 4.58 -0.65 -26.45
C VAL A 564 5.78 -0.92 -27.36
N PRO A 565 6.78 -0.03 -27.43
CA PRO A 565 8.03 -0.35 -28.12
C PRO A 565 8.84 -1.35 -27.29
N ASP A 566 9.59 -2.23 -27.95
CA ASP A 566 10.53 -3.11 -27.25
C ASP A 566 11.63 -2.26 -26.58
N PRO A 567 11.91 -2.46 -25.28
CA PRO A 567 12.90 -1.68 -24.53
C PRO A 567 14.33 -1.87 -25.07
N SER A 568 14.63 -3.02 -25.69
CA SER A 568 15.96 -3.32 -26.25
C SER A 568 16.14 -2.77 -27.66
N ASN A 569 15.04 -2.66 -28.43
CA ASN A 569 15.05 -2.06 -29.76
C ASN A 569 13.71 -1.40 -30.08
N LYS A 570 13.67 -0.06 -30.01
CA LYS A 570 12.44 0.73 -30.21
C LYS A 570 11.83 0.61 -31.62
N SER A 571 12.52 0.02 -32.59
CA SER A 571 11.94 -0.30 -33.91
C SER A 571 10.94 -1.47 -33.87
N ILE A 572 10.98 -2.29 -32.81
CA ILE A 572 10.08 -3.43 -32.62
C ILE A 572 8.89 -2.99 -31.78
N ILE A 573 7.68 -3.30 -32.25
CA ILE A 573 6.43 -2.98 -31.55
C ILE A 573 5.81 -4.25 -30.97
N VAL A 574 5.55 -4.22 -29.67
CA VAL A 574 5.02 -5.34 -28.88
C VAL A 574 3.57 -5.04 -28.50
N HIS A 575 2.69 -5.98 -28.79
CA HIS A 575 1.27 -5.93 -28.47
C HIS A 575 1.02 -6.85 -27.26
N VAL A 576 0.43 -6.30 -26.21
CA VAL A 576 0.13 -7.03 -24.98
C VAL A 576 -1.33 -7.47 -25.03
N LEU A 577 -1.58 -8.76 -25.07
CA LEU A 577 -2.92 -9.34 -25.06
C LEU A 577 -3.46 -9.46 -23.62
N GLU A 578 -4.78 -9.46 -23.49
CA GLU A 578 -5.51 -9.70 -22.24
C GLU A 578 -5.29 -11.14 -21.73
N ASP A 579 -5.28 -12.10 -22.65
CA ASP A 579 -5.07 -13.53 -22.40
C ASP A 579 -3.78 -14.04 -23.06
N GLU A 580 -3.35 -15.26 -22.74
CA GLU A 580 -2.23 -15.91 -23.45
C GLU A 580 -2.54 -16.04 -24.95
N ALA A 581 -1.53 -15.76 -25.78
CA ALA A 581 -1.67 -15.81 -27.24
C ALA A 581 -1.73 -17.27 -27.72
N PRO A 582 -2.87 -17.79 -28.22
CA PRO A 582 -3.00 -19.15 -28.72
C PRO A 582 -2.51 -19.24 -30.18
N PHE A 583 -1.52 -18.44 -30.54
CA PHE A 583 -1.06 -18.27 -31.91
C PHE A 583 0.26 -19.01 -32.14
N GLU A 584 0.65 -19.15 -33.40
CA GLU A 584 1.97 -19.67 -33.79
C GLU A 584 2.80 -18.58 -34.50
N VAL A 585 4.12 -18.61 -34.30
CA VAL A 585 5.03 -17.72 -35.06
C VAL A 585 4.91 -18.07 -36.55
N GLY A 586 4.67 -17.06 -37.39
CA GLY A 586 4.40 -17.20 -38.82
C GLY A 586 2.92 -17.17 -39.19
N GLN A 587 2.00 -17.24 -38.21
CA GLN A 587 0.56 -17.14 -38.45
C GLN A 587 0.16 -15.74 -38.91
N GLU A 588 -0.73 -15.65 -39.90
CA GLU A 588 -1.36 -14.41 -40.34
C GLU A 588 -2.62 -14.15 -39.50
N VAL A 589 -2.76 -12.93 -38.99
CA VAL A 589 -3.86 -12.53 -38.09
C VAL A 589 -4.52 -11.24 -38.55
N GLU A 590 -5.85 -11.19 -38.41
CA GLU A 590 -6.62 -9.96 -38.57
C GLU A 590 -6.53 -9.12 -37.30
N CYS A 591 -6.25 -7.83 -37.47
CA CYS A 591 -6.03 -6.89 -36.40
C CYS A 591 -7.03 -5.73 -36.53
N ALA A 592 -7.54 -5.22 -35.42
CA ALA A 592 -8.39 -4.04 -35.40
C ALA A 592 -8.09 -3.15 -34.19
N ILE A 593 -7.97 -1.85 -34.40
CA ILE A 593 -7.75 -0.86 -33.34
C ILE A 593 -9.09 -0.47 -32.73
N GLU A 594 -9.10 -0.21 -31.42
CA GLU A 594 -10.22 0.42 -30.74
C GLU A 594 -10.36 1.89 -31.17
N TRP A 595 -11.00 2.09 -32.32
CA TRP A 595 -10.98 3.36 -33.06
C TRP A 595 -11.48 4.56 -32.24
N ASP A 596 -12.52 4.41 -31.42
CA ASP A 596 -13.05 5.53 -30.65
C ASP A 596 -12.03 6.06 -29.63
N SER A 597 -11.25 5.16 -29.02
CA SER A 597 -10.16 5.51 -28.11
C SER A 597 -9.01 6.20 -28.86
N ARG A 598 -8.56 5.62 -29.97
CA ARG A 598 -7.54 6.21 -30.86
C ARG A 598 -7.96 7.59 -31.36
N TYR A 599 -9.17 7.74 -31.86
CA TYR A 599 -9.66 8.98 -32.44
C TYR A 599 -9.80 10.08 -31.38
N ARG A 600 -10.30 9.74 -30.18
CA ARG A 600 -10.30 10.65 -29.03
C ARG A 600 -8.89 11.13 -28.69
N THR A 601 -7.92 10.22 -28.69
CA THR A 601 -6.51 10.53 -28.41
C THR A 601 -5.91 11.43 -29.50
N MET A 602 -6.15 11.15 -30.78
CA MET A 602 -5.72 12.01 -31.90
C MET A 602 -6.28 13.43 -31.78
N ARG A 603 -7.55 13.57 -31.36
CA ARG A 603 -8.19 14.88 -31.16
C ARG A 603 -7.55 15.65 -30.00
N LEU A 604 -7.36 15.00 -28.85
CA LEU A 604 -6.71 15.61 -27.68
C LEU A 604 -5.25 15.98 -27.97
N HIS A 605 -4.51 15.11 -28.65
CA HIS A 605 -3.11 15.33 -28.99
C HIS A 605 -2.95 16.48 -30.01
N SER A 606 -3.80 16.54 -31.04
CA SER A 606 -3.82 17.71 -31.93
C SER A 606 -4.23 18.99 -31.19
N ALA A 607 -5.14 18.92 -30.22
CA ALA A 607 -5.54 20.07 -29.40
C ALA A 607 -4.39 20.57 -28.51
N SER A 608 -3.58 19.67 -27.94
CA SER A 608 -2.51 20.06 -27.02
C SER A 608 -1.45 20.94 -27.69
N HIS A 609 -1.08 20.67 -28.95
CA HIS A 609 -0.19 21.55 -29.72
C HIS A 609 -0.74 22.98 -29.89
N ILE A 610 -2.06 23.11 -30.08
CA ILE A 610 -2.71 24.42 -30.22
C ILE A 610 -2.79 25.14 -28.87
N VAL A 611 -3.09 24.40 -27.80
CA VAL A 611 -3.11 24.93 -26.42
C VAL A 611 -1.73 25.42 -26.02
N GLU A 612 -0.68 24.63 -26.28
CA GLU A 612 0.72 25.00 -26.07
C GLU A 612 1.07 26.28 -26.82
N TYR A 613 0.79 26.33 -28.12
CA TYR A 613 1.05 27.51 -28.95
C TYR A 613 0.36 28.77 -28.42
N GLU A 614 -0.92 28.71 -28.05
CA GLU A 614 -1.64 29.87 -27.52
C GLU A 614 -1.20 30.23 -26.10
N LEU A 615 -0.86 29.25 -25.27
CA LEU A 615 -0.31 29.46 -23.93
C LEU A 615 1.03 30.21 -24.01
N LEU A 616 1.94 29.80 -24.90
CA LEU A 616 3.22 30.48 -25.16
C LEU A 616 3.08 31.91 -25.72
N ARG A 617 1.92 32.25 -26.28
CA ARG A 617 1.63 33.61 -26.76
C ARG A 617 0.97 34.49 -25.72
N ILE A 618 0.36 33.89 -24.71
CA ILE A 618 -0.24 34.59 -23.57
C ILE A 618 0.83 34.79 -22.48
N VAL A 619 1.70 33.79 -22.30
CA VAL A 619 2.79 33.75 -21.33
C VAL A 619 4.11 33.80 -22.10
N ASP A 620 4.90 34.87 -21.93
CA ASP A 620 6.11 35.14 -22.72
C ASP A 620 7.10 33.94 -22.80
N LEU A 621 7.68 33.73 -23.98
CA LEU A 621 8.42 32.52 -24.44
C LEU A 621 9.66 32.15 -23.61
N GLN A 622 10.14 33.01 -22.71
CA GLN A 622 11.30 32.70 -21.87
C GLN A 622 11.00 31.77 -20.68
N ARG A 623 9.75 31.31 -20.50
CA ARG A 623 9.27 30.76 -19.22
C ARG A 623 8.60 29.38 -19.26
N ILE A 624 8.64 28.60 -20.35
CA ILE A 624 7.86 27.33 -20.44
C ILE A 624 8.67 26.16 -21.04
N THR A 625 8.43 24.94 -20.54
CA THR A 625 8.77 23.65 -21.17
C THR A 625 7.52 22.77 -21.12
N THR A 626 7.13 22.12 -22.21
CA THR A 626 5.82 21.46 -22.32
C THR A 626 5.93 19.93 -22.22
N LEU A 627 4.97 19.28 -21.57
CA LEU A 627 4.80 17.83 -21.55
C LEU A 627 3.52 17.44 -22.30
N VAL A 628 3.62 16.38 -23.11
CA VAL A 628 2.50 15.86 -23.91
C VAL A 628 1.60 14.99 -23.04
N ASN A 629 0.47 15.56 -22.61
CA ASN A 629 -0.81 14.88 -22.31
C ASN A 629 -1.92 15.90 -21.97
N GLY A 630 -1.86 17.07 -22.61
CA GLY A 630 -2.77 18.17 -22.32
C GLY A 630 -2.56 18.81 -20.94
N ILE A 631 -1.40 18.56 -20.30
CA ILE A 631 -0.90 19.24 -19.09
C ILE A 631 0.39 19.98 -19.45
N ALA A 632 0.30 21.31 -19.57
CA ALA A 632 1.49 22.16 -19.63
C ALA A 632 1.98 22.40 -18.19
N ASP A 633 3.07 21.74 -17.81
CA ASP A 633 3.75 22.00 -16.55
C ASP A 633 4.68 23.21 -16.69
N ILE A 634 4.26 24.35 -16.13
CA ILE A 634 5.06 25.59 -16.12
C ILE A 634 5.82 25.80 -14.79
N SER A 635 5.91 24.77 -13.93
CA SER A 635 6.45 24.83 -12.55
C SER A 635 7.89 25.33 -12.40
N ARG A 636 8.62 25.59 -13.48
CA ARG A 636 9.97 26.18 -13.42
C ARG A 636 10.03 27.70 -13.33
N TYR A 637 8.94 28.44 -13.50
CA TYR A 637 9.04 29.91 -13.61
C TYR A 637 7.96 30.69 -12.82
N ARG A 638 8.12 30.64 -11.49
CA ARG A 638 7.66 31.58 -10.44
C ARG A 638 6.22 31.40 -9.88
N PRO A 639 6.08 30.91 -8.63
CA PRO A 639 4.80 30.81 -7.91
C PRO A 639 4.15 32.15 -7.53
N ASP A 640 4.90 33.26 -7.58
CA ASP A 640 4.48 34.53 -6.96
C ASP A 640 3.71 35.49 -7.91
N GLU A 641 3.48 35.14 -9.18
CA GLU A 641 2.99 36.08 -10.21
C GLU A 641 1.62 35.72 -10.84
N ILE A 642 1.03 34.56 -10.54
CA ILE A 642 -0.30 34.16 -11.01
C ILE A 642 -1.15 33.78 -9.80
N ASP A 643 -2.01 34.71 -9.36
CA ASP A 643 -3.03 34.43 -8.37
C ASP A 643 -4.26 33.73 -8.98
N GLU A 644 -5.20 33.29 -8.13
CA GLU A 644 -6.43 32.64 -8.58
C GLU A 644 -7.23 33.48 -9.59
N SER A 645 -7.19 34.82 -9.50
CA SER A 645 -7.89 35.70 -10.43
C SER A 645 -7.23 35.66 -11.82
N GLN A 646 -5.90 35.68 -11.87
CA GLN A 646 -5.14 35.58 -13.11
C GLN A 646 -5.27 34.20 -13.76
N ALA A 647 -5.35 33.12 -12.97
CA ALA A 647 -5.62 31.77 -13.47
C ALA A 647 -7.01 31.67 -14.13
N VAL A 648 -8.04 32.27 -13.51
CA VAL A 648 -9.40 32.33 -14.08
C VAL A 648 -9.43 33.12 -15.40
N ASP A 649 -8.71 34.23 -15.49
CA ASP A 649 -8.66 35.05 -16.71
C ASP A 649 -7.84 34.37 -17.83
N LEU A 650 -6.75 33.67 -17.46
CA LEU A 650 -5.98 32.82 -18.37
C LEU A 650 -6.85 31.69 -18.93
N GLN A 651 -7.65 31.01 -18.08
CA GLN A 651 -8.59 29.98 -18.51
C GLN A 651 -9.56 30.49 -19.57
N LYS A 652 -10.22 31.63 -19.33
CA LYS A 652 -11.18 32.23 -20.27
C LYS A 652 -10.51 32.60 -21.59
N THR A 653 -9.30 33.15 -21.51
CA THR A 653 -8.54 33.57 -22.69
C THR A 653 -8.11 32.37 -23.53
N LEU A 654 -7.58 31.32 -22.90
CA LEU A 654 -7.20 30.07 -23.57
C LEU A 654 -8.40 29.41 -24.24
N ASN A 655 -9.52 29.24 -23.51
CA ASN A 655 -10.75 28.69 -24.08
C ASN A 655 -11.20 29.45 -25.32
N THR A 656 -11.17 30.79 -25.28
CA THR A 656 -11.59 31.62 -26.42
C THR A 656 -10.64 31.47 -27.60
N ARG A 657 -9.32 31.61 -27.39
CA ARG A 657 -8.33 31.60 -28.47
C ARG A 657 -8.15 30.23 -29.11
N VAL A 658 -8.10 29.17 -28.30
CA VAL A 658 -7.93 27.80 -28.80
C VAL A 658 -9.17 27.38 -29.58
N ASN A 659 -10.39 27.63 -29.07
CA ASN A 659 -11.60 27.31 -29.84
C ASN A 659 -11.75 28.19 -31.10
N ASP A 660 -11.33 29.47 -31.08
CA ASP A 660 -11.28 30.31 -32.29
C ASP A 660 -10.27 29.74 -33.32
N PHE A 661 -9.09 29.30 -32.88
CA PHE A 661 -8.11 28.65 -33.74
C PHE A 661 -8.67 27.36 -34.35
N ILE A 662 -9.27 26.50 -33.53
CA ILE A 662 -9.89 25.24 -33.96
C ILE A 662 -11.02 25.48 -34.96
N SER A 663 -11.82 26.53 -34.75
CA SER A 663 -12.95 26.87 -35.63
C SER A 663 -12.52 27.24 -37.05
N LYS A 664 -11.29 27.76 -37.20
CA LYS A 664 -10.68 28.04 -38.49
C LYS A 664 -10.16 26.72 -39.04
N LEU A 665 -10.76 26.24 -40.14
CA LEU A 665 -10.32 25.03 -40.81
C LEU A 665 -8.87 25.20 -41.27
N GLN A 666 -7.96 24.47 -40.65
CA GLN A 666 -6.57 24.39 -41.02
C GLN A 666 -6.21 22.93 -41.20
N GLU A 667 -5.49 22.63 -42.28
CA GLU A 667 -4.94 21.30 -42.51
C GLU A 667 -3.80 21.04 -41.53
N ILE A 668 -3.77 19.82 -41.01
CA ILE A 668 -2.70 19.29 -40.19
C ILE A 668 -1.89 18.35 -41.07
N SER A 669 -0.60 18.63 -41.20
CA SER A 669 0.31 17.85 -42.04
C SER A 669 1.49 17.36 -41.21
N LEU A 670 1.98 16.16 -41.56
CA LEU A 670 3.13 15.53 -40.93
C LEU A 670 4.17 15.23 -42.01
N THR A 671 5.39 15.75 -41.83
CA THR A 671 6.51 15.52 -42.76
C THR A 671 7.68 14.90 -42.01
N THR A 672 8.25 13.84 -42.58
CA THR A 672 9.44 13.17 -42.03
C THR A 672 10.67 13.57 -42.85
N ASP A 673 11.74 13.99 -42.19
CA ASP A 673 13.01 14.31 -42.86
C ASP A 673 13.88 13.06 -43.11
N ASP A 674 15.00 13.23 -43.81
CA ASP A 674 15.94 12.15 -44.16
C ASP A 674 16.59 11.47 -42.94
N ASN A 675 16.51 12.09 -41.76
CA ASN A 675 17.01 11.55 -40.49
C ASN A 675 15.90 10.86 -39.67
N GLY A 676 14.68 10.77 -40.20
CA GLY A 676 13.54 10.14 -39.52
C GLY A 676 12.81 11.04 -38.52
N TYR A 677 13.14 12.33 -38.43
CA TYR A 677 12.43 13.28 -37.57
C TYR A 677 11.12 13.72 -38.23
N ARG A 678 10.02 13.52 -37.51
CA ARG A 678 8.68 13.88 -37.96
C ARG A 678 8.25 15.23 -37.40
N THR A 679 7.82 16.11 -38.27
CA THR A 679 7.36 17.46 -37.96
C THR A 679 5.86 17.57 -38.18
N TRP A 680 5.13 18.00 -37.16
CA TRP A 680 3.72 18.34 -37.19
C TRP A 680 3.54 19.82 -37.52
N LYS A 681 2.65 20.12 -38.47
CA LYS A 681 2.37 21.48 -38.92
C LYS A 681 0.88 21.75 -39.00
N CYS A 682 0.43 22.84 -38.37
CA CYS A 682 -0.93 23.35 -38.45
C CYS A 682 -0.90 24.88 -38.43
N GLY A 683 -1.18 25.50 -39.57
CA GLY A 683 -1.08 26.96 -39.75
C GLY A 683 0.30 27.51 -39.36
N PRO A 684 0.41 28.40 -38.35
CA PRO A 684 1.68 28.95 -37.91
C PRO A 684 2.50 28.01 -37.02
N ILE A 685 1.92 26.89 -36.56
CA ILE A 685 2.56 25.97 -35.62
C ILE A 685 3.39 24.95 -36.40
N VAL A 686 4.66 24.77 -36.01
CA VAL A 686 5.59 23.79 -36.57
C VAL A 686 6.39 23.19 -35.42
N GLU A 687 6.16 21.92 -35.12
CA GLU A 687 6.72 21.24 -33.95
C GLU A 687 7.14 19.80 -34.27
N GLY A 688 8.16 19.27 -33.60
CA GLY A 688 8.55 17.88 -33.75
C GLY A 688 7.54 16.96 -33.05
N CYS A 689 6.88 16.06 -33.78
CA CYS A 689 5.94 15.12 -33.17
C CYS A 689 5.84 13.80 -33.94
N GLY A 690 5.96 12.69 -33.19
CA GLY A 690 5.87 11.32 -33.69
C GLY A 690 4.52 10.65 -33.48
N GLY A 691 3.54 11.31 -32.86
CA GLY A 691 2.24 10.72 -32.53
C GLY A 691 1.21 10.72 -33.66
N THR A 692 -0.01 10.31 -33.36
CA THR A 692 -1.13 10.28 -34.31
C THR A 692 -2.01 11.51 -34.15
N HIS A 693 -2.47 12.08 -35.26
CA HIS A 693 -3.18 13.36 -35.28
C HIS A 693 -4.38 13.33 -36.21
N VAL A 694 -5.39 14.14 -35.94
CA VAL A 694 -6.45 14.37 -36.92
C VAL A 694 -5.93 15.16 -38.14
N LEU A 695 -6.60 15.03 -39.29
CA LEU A 695 -6.17 15.66 -40.55
C LEU A 695 -6.38 17.17 -40.60
N ASN A 696 -7.27 17.71 -39.78
CA ASN A 696 -7.57 19.13 -39.73
C ASN A 696 -8.18 19.53 -38.39
N THR A 697 -8.16 20.83 -38.12
CA THR A 697 -8.66 21.38 -36.86
C THR A 697 -10.15 21.12 -36.61
N ARG A 698 -11.00 20.97 -37.63
CA ARG A 698 -12.44 20.72 -37.39
C ARG A 698 -12.72 19.36 -36.75
N GLU A 699 -11.88 18.37 -37.04
CA GLU A 699 -12.00 17.04 -36.43
C GLU A 699 -11.69 17.03 -34.94
N ILE A 700 -10.94 18.02 -34.44
CA ILE A 700 -10.71 18.19 -32.99
C ILE A 700 -12.04 18.45 -32.27
N GLY A 701 -12.94 19.22 -32.87
CA GLY A 701 -14.16 19.70 -32.21
C GLY A 701 -13.86 20.73 -31.11
N SER A 702 -14.89 21.26 -30.46
CA SER A 702 -14.67 22.23 -29.38
C SER A 702 -14.06 21.59 -28.14
N VAL A 703 -13.23 22.34 -27.44
CA VAL A 703 -12.54 21.90 -26.23
C VAL A 703 -12.90 22.80 -25.05
N ASP A 704 -12.85 22.24 -23.85
CA ASP A 704 -12.90 22.97 -22.60
C ASP A 704 -11.53 22.87 -21.92
N ILE A 705 -10.96 24.02 -21.61
CA ILE A 705 -9.64 24.14 -20.98
C ILE A 705 -9.86 24.58 -19.55
N CYS A 706 -9.40 23.79 -18.58
CA CYS A 706 -9.41 24.15 -17.18
C CYS A 706 -8.02 24.60 -16.76
N VAL A 707 -7.91 25.71 -16.04
CA VAL A 707 -6.63 26.18 -15.48
C VAL A 707 -6.80 26.24 -13.97
N SER A 708 -5.94 25.54 -13.25
CA SER A 708 -5.98 25.47 -11.79
C SER A 708 -4.60 25.66 -11.18
N LEU A 709 -4.57 26.12 -9.93
CA LEU A 709 -3.35 26.19 -9.12
C LEU A 709 -3.38 25.04 -8.12
N THR A 710 -2.37 24.16 -8.18
CA THR A 710 -2.18 23.07 -7.22
C THR A 710 -0.88 23.31 -6.47
N GLY A 711 -0.97 23.92 -5.29
CA GLY A 711 0.21 24.44 -4.60
C GLY A 711 0.83 25.60 -5.40
N ASP A 712 2.09 25.43 -5.80
CA ASP A 712 2.85 26.40 -6.59
C ASP A 712 2.81 26.10 -8.11
N GLU A 713 2.02 25.10 -8.53
CA GLU A 713 1.96 24.62 -9.92
C GLU A 713 0.68 25.10 -10.62
N LEU A 714 0.83 25.69 -11.81
CA LEU A 714 -0.29 25.96 -12.70
C LEU A 714 -0.51 24.74 -13.59
N VAL A 715 -1.68 24.13 -13.44
CA VAL A 715 -2.10 22.95 -14.21
C VAL A 715 -3.15 23.37 -15.23
N VAL A 716 -2.82 23.21 -16.52
CA VAL A 716 -3.76 23.40 -17.64
C VAL A 716 -4.25 22.03 -18.05
N GLU A 717 -5.56 21.75 -17.99
CA GLU A 717 -6.17 20.51 -18.48
C GLU A 717 -6.99 20.77 -19.73
N THR A 718 -6.91 19.91 -20.74
CA THR A 718 -7.76 20.00 -21.95
C THR A 718 -8.75 18.85 -22.02
N LYS A 719 -10.03 19.16 -22.19
CA LYS A 719 -11.13 18.20 -22.35
C LYS A 719 -11.83 18.42 -23.69
N LEU A 720 -12.16 17.35 -24.41
CA LEU A 720 -13.03 17.46 -25.58
C LEU A 720 -14.47 17.68 -25.09
N ASN A 721 -15.16 18.68 -25.61
CA ASN A 721 -16.60 18.74 -25.43
C ASN A 721 -17.22 17.61 -26.26
N GLN A 722 -18.13 16.85 -25.66
CA GLN A 722 -18.90 15.88 -26.42
C GLN A 722 -19.70 16.64 -27.50
N PRO A 723 -19.70 16.16 -28.75
CA PRO A 723 -20.54 16.74 -29.79
C PRO A 723 -22.03 16.66 -29.46
#